data_AF-A0A933JZF4-F1
#
_entry.id   AF-A0A933JZF4-F1
#
_cell.length_a   1.000
_cell.length_b   1.000
_cell.length_c   1.000
_cell.angle_alpha   90.00
_cell.angle_beta   90.00
_cell.angle_gamma   90.00
#
_symmetry.space_group_name_H-M   'P 1'
#
loop_
_entity.id
_entity.type
_entity.pdbx_description
1 polymer ?
#
loop_
_entity_poly.entity_id
_entity_poly.type
_entity_poly.pdbx_seq_one_letter_code
_entity_poly.pdbx_strand_id
1 'polypeptide(L)'
;MELNKDITIIGETNFRNQNRKFGIKTADRSRHVYVVGKTGTGKTTLLENMAIQDIQRGHGLAVVDPHGEFAEKMLDFVPSNRVNDVIYFNPADLDYPIAFNAIEKVVPEYRHLIASGLMGVFKKIWPDVWSARMEYILHNSVLALLEYPGTTLLGINRMLADKDYRKKVVDRLADPAVKSFWVNEFAKYPERFREEAVAPIQNKVGQFISSPLIRNIIGQTKSSLDFQNIMNNQKILIVNLSKGKIGEDASKLLGALCITKLQLAAMARVNIPEAERKDFYLYVDEFQNFVTESFANILSEARKYHLDLILTHQYIDQLVTSESTVVKEAIFGNVGTMITFRVGAADAEFLEKEFEPEFMMNDLINLGFAQVYLKLMIDGMASRPFSANTLPPFPRAEKSHREKIIGVSRERYATKRSNVEQKIAKWSGVMAGEAAYKEKEGGKKAHVEVTQLYEDVCWNCGKKTQVKFIPDGKRPIYCSECLQKIRAASPPTGFVRQGFIGGAPAHRPVCRGFNEGGSLALPSETLREGRGEGWPSAQSVPGGGFVRTAAPETPQGQPFRRPDERQPFRRPDERQFRTEQRPRIERQPSRVPRRPERVNRPPLNTISDGELSIKGETKTISLDEATKNNSIRNVAHTSVPPGVSTGESKKPGVEVNLDELRKTLRGVLFGEGKEEKK
;
A
#
# COMPACT_ATOMS: atom_id res chain seq x y z
N MET A 1 15.94 -32.25 -22.26
CA MET A 1 16.79 -31.04 -22.38
C MET A 1 16.79 -30.38 -21.02
N GLU A 2 17.90 -30.44 -20.28
CA GLU A 2 17.97 -29.75 -18.99
C GLU A 2 17.95 -28.24 -19.25
N LEU A 3 17.00 -27.55 -18.64
CA LEU A 3 16.98 -26.08 -18.61
C LEU A 3 18.16 -25.63 -17.77
N ASN A 4 19.03 -24.78 -18.34
CA ASN A 4 20.10 -24.17 -17.55
C ASN A 4 19.46 -23.41 -16.38
N LYS A 5 19.80 -23.82 -15.15
CA LYS A 5 19.24 -23.27 -13.91
C LYS A 5 19.49 -21.77 -13.76
N ASP A 6 20.54 -21.28 -14.42
CA ASP A 6 20.98 -19.89 -14.37
C ASP A 6 20.23 -18.98 -15.37
N ILE A 7 19.24 -19.49 -16.12
CA ILE A 7 18.53 -18.73 -17.16
C ILE A 7 17.01 -18.86 -16.99
N THR A 8 16.32 -17.78 -16.60
CA THR A 8 14.85 -17.77 -16.50
C THR A 8 14.26 -17.47 -17.87
N ILE A 9 13.57 -18.44 -18.47
CA ILE A 9 13.04 -18.36 -19.84
C ILE A 9 11.81 -17.45 -19.86
N ILE A 10 11.77 -16.47 -20.77
CA ILE A 10 10.68 -15.48 -20.84
C ILE A 10 9.89 -15.52 -22.15
N GLY A 11 10.49 -16.00 -23.24
CA GLY A 11 9.84 -16.01 -24.55
C GLY A 11 10.60 -16.80 -25.61
N GLU A 12 10.14 -16.65 -26.84
CA GLU A 12 10.76 -17.16 -28.05
C GLU A 12 10.85 -16.09 -29.14
N THR A 13 11.99 -16.05 -29.85
CA THR A 13 12.14 -15.30 -31.10
C THR A 13 11.86 -16.22 -32.27
N ASN A 14 11.39 -15.67 -33.40
CA ASN A 14 10.98 -16.41 -34.61
C ASN A 14 11.88 -16.12 -35.82
N PHE A 15 13.11 -15.65 -35.59
CA PHE A 15 13.99 -15.12 -36.63
C PHE A 15 14.23 -16.14 -37.77
N ARG A 16 13.91 -15.74 -39.01
CA ARG A 16 13.96 -16.60 -40.21
C ARG A 16 13.19 -17.93 -40.04
N ASN A 17 12.02 -17.86 -39.40
CA ASN A 17 11.15 -19.00 -39.06
C ASN A 17 11.79 -20.04 -38.14
N GLN A 18 12.84 -19.68 -37.39
CA GLN A 18 13.44 -20.52 -36.35
C GLN A 18 12.95 -20.08 -34.97
N ASN A 19 11.99 -20.81 -34.39
CA ASN A 19 11.50 -20.51 -33.05
C ASN A 19 12.55 -20.90 -32.00
N ARG A 20 13.22 -19.91 -31.41
CA ARG A 20 14.28 -20.09 -30.41
C ARG A 20 13.88 -19.48 -29.08
N LYS A 21 13.71 -20.33 -28.06
CA LYS A 21 13.48 -19.90 -26.68
C LYS A 21 14.71 -19.18 -26.11
N PHE A 22 14.46 -18.12 -25.34
CA PHE A 22 15.49 -17.33 -24.68
C PHE A 22 15.04 -16.88 -23.29
N GLY A 23 15.99 -16.40 -22.48
CA GLY A 23 15.75 -16.02 -21.10
C GLY A 23 16.80 -15.04 -20.58
N ILE A 24 16.55 -14.51 -19.38
CA ILE A 24 17.45 -13.61 -18.66
C ILE A 24 18.36 -14.47 -17.77
N LYS A 25 19.67 -14.20 -17.74
CA LYS A 25 20.61 -14.85 -16.82
C LYS A 25 20.40 -14.34 -15.39
N THR A 26 20.62 -15.18 -14.39
CA THR A 26 20.57 -14.79 -12.95
C THR A 26 21.38 -13.53 -12.66
N ALA A 27 22.63 -13.46 -13.09
CA ALA A 27 23.50 -12.29 -12.89
C ALA A 27 23.04 -11.02 -13.65
N ASP A 28 22.27 -11.16 -14.72
CA ASP A 28 21.71 -10.04 -15.48
C ASP A 28 20.40 -9.53 -14.84
N ARG A 29 19.63 -10.40 -14.15
CA ARG A 29 18.45 -10.02 -13.35
C ARG A 29 18.78 -9.15 -12.13
N SER A 30 20.02 -9.19 -11.66
CA SER A 30 20.55 -8.31 -10.60
C SER A 30 20.46 -6.80 -10.94
N ARG A 31 20.17 -6.46 -12.20
CA ARG A 31 19.94 -5.09 -12.68
C ARG A 31 18.45 -4.78 -12.94
N HIS A 32 17.56 -5.61 -12.41
CA HIS A 32 16.11 -5.45 -12.44
C HIS A 32 15.46 -5.61 -13.83
N VAL A 33 14.15 -5.85 -13.82
CA VAL A 33 13.33 -6.06 -15.02
C VAL A 33 12.10 -5.16 -14.96
N TYR A 34 11.95 -4.27 -15.94
CA TYR A 34 10.77 -3.42 -16.09
C TYR A 34 9.92 -3.89 -17.26
N VAL A 35 8.61 -4.00 -17.03
CA VAL A 35 7.63 -4.54 -17.97
C VAL A 35 6.47 -3.56 -18.12
N VAL A 36 6.23 -3.04 -19.32
CA VAL A 36 5.19 -2.01 -19.56
C VAL A 36 4.17 -2.44 -20.62
N GLY A 37 2.95 -1.92 -20.55
CA GLY A 37 1.89 -2.13 -21.52
C GLY A 37 0.48 -2.13 -20.94
N LYS A 38 -0.52 -2.02 -21.80
CA LYS A 38 -1.95 -1.97 -21.46
C LYS A 38 -2.44 -3.25 -20.74
N THR A 39 -3.65 -3.20 -20.20
CA THR A 39 -4.34 -4.37 -19.63
C THR A 39 -4.57 -5.45 -20.69
N GLY A 40 -4.52 -6.73 -20.29
CA GLY A 40 -4.81 -7.87 -21.17
C GLY A 40 -3.75 -8.22 -22.22
N THR A 41 -2.57 -7.59 -22.21
CA THR A 41 -1.52 -7.84 -23.23
C THR A 41 -0.66 -9.09 -22.98
N GLY A 42 -0.57 -9.56 -21.73
CA GLY A 42 0.27 -10.71 -21.32
C GLY A 42 1.24 -10.44 -20.15
N LYS A 43 1.30 -9.21 -19.62
CA LYS A 43 2.22 -8.82 -18.51
C LYS A 43 2.22 -9.79 -17.33
N THR A 44 1.05 -10.07 -16.74
CA THR A 44 0.94 -10.93 -15.56
C THR A 44 1.34 -12.37 -15.89
N THR A 45 0.99 -12.89 -17.07
CA THR A 45 1.45 -14.21 -17.57
C THR A 45 2.98 -14.31 -17.64
N LEU A 46 3.66 -13.26 -18.08
CA LEU A 46 5.12 -13.20 -18.08
C LEU A 46 5.69 -13.27 -16.65
N LEU A 47 5.13 -12.51 -15.71
CA LEU A 47 5.57 -12.50 -14.31
C LEU A 47 5.30 -13.82 -13.60
N GLU A 48 4.12 -14.40 -13.79
CA GLU A 48 3.78 -15.77 -13.36
C GLU A 48 4.81 -16.78 -13.87
N ASN A 49 5.08 -16.78 -15.18
CA ASN A 49 6.00 -17.72 -15.80
C ASN A 49 7.43 -17.58 -15.27
N MET A 50 7.86 -16.37 -14.89
CA MET A 50 9.14 -16.14 -14.24
C MET A 50 9.14 -16.61 -12.77
N ALA A 51 8.14 -16.21 -11.98
CA ALA A 51 8.04 -16.55 -10.56
C ALA A 51 7.87 -18.07 -10.31
N ILE A 52 7.15 -18.76 -11.19
CA ILE A 52 6.99 -20.23 -11.16
C ILE A 52 8.34 -20.93 -11.36
N GLN A 53 9.16 -20.47 -12.32
CA GLN A 53 10.51 -21.00 -12.53
C GLN A 53 11.38 -20.80 -11.29
N ASP A 54 11.30 -19.65 -10.65
CA ASP A 54 12.12 -19.32 -9.47
C ASP A 54 11.72 -20.16 -8.24
N ILE A 55 10.42 -20.32 -8.00
CA ILE A 55 9.86 -21.20 -6.95
C ILE A 55 10.34 -22.64 -7.16
N GLN A 56 10.24 -23.16 -8.40
CA GLN A 56 10.63 -24.54 -8.73
C GLN A 56 12.14 -24.78 -8.66
N ARG A 57 12.96 -23.76 -8.92
CA ARG A 57 14.43 -23.82 -8.79
C ARG A 57 14.94 -23.69 -7.36
N GLY A 58 14.08 -23.26 -6.42
CA GLY A 58 14.43 -23.11 -5.01
C GLY A 58 14.91 -21.72 -4.60
N HIS A 59 14.73 -20.70 -5.45
CA HIS A 59 15.04 -19.32 -5.08
C HIS A 59 14.08 -18.79 -4.00
N GLY A 60 14.47 -17.67 -3.40
CA GLY A 60 13.61 -16.87 -2.53
C GLY A 60 12.96 -15.75 -3.33
N LEU A 61 11.68 -15.49 -3.05
CA LEU A 61 10.97 -14.39 -3.69
C LEU A 61 9.86 -13.81 -2.82
N ALA A 62 9.45 -12.60 -3.17
CA ALA A 62 8.20 -11.99 -2.76
C ALA A 62 7.34 -11.70 -4.00
N VAL A 63 6.05 -12.04 -3.95
CA VAL A 63 5.02 -11.55 -4.87
C VAL A 63 4.15 -10.54 -4.14
N VAL A 64 3.94 -9.37 -4.72
CA VAL A 64 2.99 -8.35 -4.26
C VAL A 64 1.97 -8.11 -5.38
N ASP A 65 0.70 -8.38 -5.09
CA ASP A 65 -0.37 -8.44 -6.10
C ASP A 65 -1.64 -7.68 -5.61
N PRO A 66 -2.03 -6.57 -6.26
CA PRO A 66 -3.23 -5.79 -5.92
C PRO A 66 -4.55 -6.40 -6.42
N HIS A 67 -4.52 -7.44 -7.25
CA HIS A 67 -5.72 -8.09 -7.82
C HIS A 67 -6.02 -9.41 -7.13
N GLY A 68 -4.99 -10.17 -6.79
CA GLY A 68 -5.03 -11.41 -6.00
C GLY A 68 -4.93 -12.68 -6.84
N GLU A 69 -5.17 -12.62 -8.15
CA GLU A 69 -5.13 -13.78 -9.05
C GLU A 69 -3.70 -14.35 -9.21
N PHE A 70 -2.70 -13.48 -9.37
CA PHE A 70 -1.29 -13.89 -9.51
C PHE A 70 -0.80 -14.52 -8.20
N ALA A 71 -1.09 -13.89 -7.06
CA ALA A 71 -0.78 -14.41 -5.73
C ALA A 71 -1.48 -15.74 -5.44
N GLU A 72 -2.78 -15.86 -5.72
CA GLU A 72 -3.52 -17.11 -5.51
C GLU A 72 -3.01 -18.23 -6.42
N LYS A 73 -2.64 -17.94 -7.68
CA LYS A 73 -2.09 -18.90 -8.64
C LYS A 73 -0.72 -19.46 -8.24
N MET A 74 0.17 -18.64 -7.67
CA MET A 74 1.50 -19.12 -7.24
C MET A 74 1.42 -20.27 -6.24
N LEU A 75 0.36 -20.34 -5.41
CA LEU A 75 0.14 -21.43 -4.45
C LEU A 75 -0.02 -22.81 -5.11
N ASP A 76 -0.47 -22.88 -6.37
CA ASP A 76 -0.60 -24.14 -7.12
C ASP A 76 0.75 -24.68 -7.62
N PHE A 77 1.77 -23.83 -7.75
CA PHE A 77 3.06 -24.16 -8.36
C PHE A 77 4.19 -24.40 -7.36
N VAL A 78 3.92 -24.26 -6.05
CA VAL A 78 4.88 -24.57 -4.98
C VAL A 78 5.09 -26.09 -4.89
N PRO A 79 6.33 -26.60 -5.07
CA PRO A 79 6.62 -28.01 -4.94
C PRO A 79 6.58 -28.47 -3.47
N SER A 80 6.32 -29.75 -3.24
CA SER A 80 6.01 -30.32 -1.92
C SER A 80 7.07 -30.10 -0.84
N ASN A 81 8.34 -29.98 -1.23
CA ASN A 81 9.47 -29.67 -0.34
C ASN A 81 9.52 -28.19 0.10
N ARG A 82 8.98 -27.26 -0.69
CA ARG A 82 8.95 -25.81 -0.40
C ARG A 82 7.73 -25.35 0.40
N VAL A 83 6.72 -26.21 0.61
CA VAL A 83 5.45 -25.88 1.31
C VAL A 83 5.67 -25.23 2.69
N ASN A 84 6.74 -25.64 3.41
CA ASN A 84 7.09 -25.11 4.72
C ASN A 84 7.73 -23.70 4.70
N ASP A 85 8.16 -23.22 3.53
CA ASP A 85 8.84 -21.94 3.34
C ASP A 85 7.89 -20.84 2.86
N VAL A 86 6.64 -21.17 2.55
CA VAL A 86 5.66 -20.22 2.04
C VAL A 86 5.01 -19.46 3.19
N ILE A 87 4.92 -18.14 3.03
CA ILE A 87 4.13 -17.25 3.87
C ILE A 87 3.07 -16.62 2.97
N TYR A 88 1.83 -17.06 3.11
CA TYR A 88 0.69 -16.49 2.40
C TYR A 88 0.08 -15.38 3.28
N PHE A 89 0.41 -14.13 2.95
CA PHE A 89 -0.14 -12.94 3.58
C PHE A 89 -1.34 -12.45 2.78
N ASN A 90 -2.53 -12.73 3.29
CA ASN A 90 -3.81 -12.34 2.72
C ASN A 90 -4.64 -11.60 3.79
N PRO A 91 -4.74 -10.26 3.73
CA PRO A 91 -5.52 -9.49 4.69
C PRO A 91 -7.03 -9.78 4.67
N ALA A 92 -7.57 -10.38 3.59
CA ALA A 92 -8.98 -10.80 3.56
C ALA A 92 -9.27 -12.00 4.50
N ASP A 93 -8.26 -12.67 5.05
CA ASP A 93 -8.43 -13.68 6.10
C ASP A 93 -8.65 -13.01 7.47
N LEU A 94 -9.90 -12.63 7.72
CA LEU A 94 -10.30 -11.94 8.96
C LEU A 94 -10.20 -12.82 10.21
N ASP A 95 -10.23 -14.14 10.07
CA ASP A 95 -10.19 -15.09 11.20
C ASP A 95 -8.76 -15.42 11.63
N TYR A 96 -7.82 -15.39 10.69
CA TYR A 96 -6.39 -15.65 10.89
C TYR A 96 -5.50 -14.47 10.43
N PRO A 97 -5.67 -13.26 11.02
CA PRO A 97 -4.80 -12.12 10.72
C PRO A 97 -3.34 -12.40 11.10
N ILE A 98 -2.46 -12.26 10.11
CA ILE A 98 -1.00 -12.28 10.29
C ILE A 98 -0.56 -10.92 10.85
N ALA A 99 0.27 -10.95 11.90
CA ALA A 99 0.74 -9.73 12.56
C ALA A 99 1.81 -9.02 11.72
N PHE A 100 1.63 -7.74 11.45
CA PHE A 100 2.58 -6.93 10.68
C PHE A 100 2.70 -5.50 11.23
N ASN A 101 3.66 -5.29 12.14
CA ASN A 101 3.91 -4.01 12.77
C ASN A 101 5.06 -3.26 12.07
N ALA A 102 4.72 -2.32 11.19
CA ALA A 102 5.69 -1.54 10.44
C ALA A 102 6.71 -0.79 11.34
N ILE A 103 6.36 -0.44 12.57
CA ILE A 103 7.24 0.31 13.49
C ILE A 103 7.97 -0.57 14.53
N GLU A 104 7.87 -1.90 14.46
CA GLU A 104 8.60 -2.79 15.38
C GLU A 104 10.11 -2.85 15.07
N LYS A 105 10.94 -2.85 16.15
CA LYS A 105 12.39 -3.19 16.18
C LYS A 105 13.20 -2.46 15.09
N VAL A 106 13.00 -1.16 15.00
CA VAL A 106 13.67 -0.33 14.00
C VAL A 106 14.93 0.25 14.63
N VAL A 107 16.08 -0.14 14.09
CA VAL A 107 17.38 0.42 14.48
C VAL A 107 17.41 1.93 14.20
N PRO A 108 18.06 2.76 15.04
CA PRO A 108 17.96 4.23 14.96
C PRO A 108 18.20 4.79 13.56
N GLU A 109 19.19 4.24 12.87
CA GLU A 109 19.69 4.65 11.55
C GLU A 109 18.61 4.56 10.47
N TYR A 110 17.65 3.62 10.61
CA TYR A 110 16.59 3.37 9.63
C TYR A 110 15.22 3.91 10.04
N ARG A 111 15.10 4.59 11.20
CA ARG A 111 13.82 5.18 11.64
C ARG A 111 13.29 6.23 10.67
N HIS A 112 14.17 7.08 10.15
CA HIS A 112 13.81 8.13 9.20
C HIS A 112 13.27 7.55 7.88
N LEU A 113 13.80 6.42 7.40
CA LEU A 113 13.31 5.74 6.19
C LEU A 113 11.88 5.20 6.37
N ILE A 114 11.55 4.65 7.55
CA ILE A 114 10.17 4.20 7.83
C ILE A 114 9.22 5.37 8.02
N ALA A 115 9.66 6.46 8.67
CA ALA A 115 8.85 7.66 8.82
C ALA A 115 8.55 8.31 7.47
N SER A 116 9.58 8.52 6.63
CA SER A 116 9.45 9.01 5.25
C SER A 116 8.59 8.09 4.38
N GLY A 117 8.81 6.77 4.42
CA GLY A 117 7.98 5.80 3.71
C GLY A 117 6.51 5.88 4.10
N LEU A 118 6.21 5.94 5.40
CA LEU A 118 4.84 6.14 5.89
C LEU A 118 4.24 7.48 5.43
N MET A 119 4.99 8.59 5.46
CA MET A 119 4.49 9.90 5.03
C MET A 119 4.20 9.90 3.52
N GLY A 120 5.10 9.34 2.71
CA GLY A 120 4.90 9.20 1.26
C GLY A 120 3.67 8.35 0.93
N VAL A 121 3.41 7.27 1.68
CA VAL A 121 2.18 6.47 1.54
C VAL A 121 0.94 7.27 1.90
N PHE A 122 0.92 7.99 3.01
CA PHE A 122 -0.24 8.78 3.43
C PHE A 122 -0.52 9.96 2.49
N LYS A 123 0.53 10.68 2.04
CA LYS A 123 0.43 11.74 1.01
C LYS A 123 -0.16 11.18 -0.29
N LYS A 124 0.27 9.99 -0.71
CA LYS A 124 -0.22 9.32 -1.93
C LYS A 124 -1.67 8.81 -1.84
N ILE A 125 -2.15 8.48 -0.64
CA ILE A 125 -3.55 8.04 -0.44
C ILE A 125 -4.49 9.25 -0.31
N TRP A 126 -4.01 10.42 0.14
CA TRP A 126 -4.83 11.63 0.30
C TRP A 126 -4.18 12.90 -0.29
N PRO A 127 -3.84 12.94 -1.59
CA PRO A 127 -3.07 14.03 -2.20
C PRO A 127 -3.74 15.40 -1.99
N ASP A 128 -5.03 15.51 -2.27
CA ASP A 128 -5.78 16.78 -2.22
C ASP A 128 -6.12 17.27 -0.80
N VAL A 129 -5.76 16.49 0.24
CA VAL A 129 -6.09 16.77 1.65
C VAL A 129 -4.86 16.68 2.54
N TRP A 130 -3.66 16.74 1.95
CA TRP A 130 -2.39 16.74 2.65
C TRP A 130 -1.95 18.17 2.99
N SER A 131 -1.22 18.37 4.10
CA SER A 131 -0.67 19.68 4.44
C SER A 131 0.61 19.56 5.27
N ALA A 132 1.53 20.52 5.12
CA ALA A 132 2.80 20.54 5.85
C ALA A 132 2.61 20.49 7.39
N ARG A 133 1.54 21.09 7.93
CA ARG A 133 1.19 21.03 9.36
C ARG A 133 0.82 19.60 9.78
N MET A 134 -0.02 18.93 8.97
CA MET A 134 -0.45 17.55 9.19
C MET A 134 0.76 16.60 9.13
N GLU A 135 1.62 16.77 8.11
CA GLU A 135 2.83 15.98 7.91
C GLU A 135 3.82 16.15 9.07
N TYR A 136 4.14 17.38 9.47
CA TYR A 136 5.11 17.66 10.55
C TYR A 136 4.70 17.03 11.89
N ILE A 137 3.43 17.16 12.29
CA ILE A 137 2.92 16.58 13.54
C ILE A 137 2.86 15.04 13.45
N LEU A 138 2.47 14.49 12.31
CA LEU A 138 2.39 13.04 12.10
C LEU A 138 3.77 12.39 12.00
N HIS A 139 4.74 13.03 11.35
CA HIS A 139 6.13 12.59 11.27
C HIS A 139 6.76 12.50 12.67
N ASN A 140 6.65 13.56 13.48
CA ASN A 140 7.09 13.54 14.88
C ASN A 140 6.34 12.52 15.76
N SER A 141 5.09 12.18 15.41
CA SER A 141 4.34 11.10 16.06
C SER A 141 4.86 9.72 15.68
N VAL A 142 5.21 9.48 14.42
CA VAL A 142 5.79 8.21 13.95
C VAL A 142 7.21 8.03 14.51
N LEU A 143 8.05 9.06 14.50
CA LEU A 143 9.40 8.99 15.10
C LEU A 143 9.36 8.66 16.61
N ALA A 144 8.52 9.36 17.38
CA ALA A 144 8.38 9.08 18.82
C ALA A 144 7.88 7.65 19.10
N LEU A 145 7.04 7.09 18.23
CA LEU A 145 6.56 5.70 18.34
C LEU A 145 7.58 4.66 17.84
N LEU A 146 8.53 5.04 16.97
CA LEU A 146 9.67 4.22 16.53
C LEU A 146 10.79 4.12 17.59
N GLU A 147 10.85 5.08 18.51
CA GLU A 147 11.72 5.03 19.70
C GLU A 147 11.10 4.20 20.84
N TYR A 148 9.80 4.33 21.08
CA TYR A 148 9.15 3.66 22.22
C TYR A 148 8.88 2.16 21.94
N PRO A 149 9.31 1.23 22.81
CA PRO A 149 9.12 -0.20 22.58
C PRO A 149 7.67 -0.65 22.84
N GLY A 150 7.16 -1.57 22.02
CA GLY A 150 5.81 -2.15 22.18
C GLY A 150 4.67 -1.26 21.66
N THR A 151 4.98 -0.26 20.85
CA THR A 151 4.04 0.55 20.08
C THR A 151 3.48 -0.20 18.87
N THR A 152 2.45 0.41 18.27
CA THR A 152 1.92 0.08 16.94
C THR A 152 1.50 1.39 16.28
N LEU A 153 1.10 1.37 15.01
CA LEU A 153 0.52 2.54 14.34
C LEU A 153 -0.78 3.05 15.03
N LEU A 154 -1.44 2.21 15.84
CA LEU A 154 -2.55 2.65 16.70
C LEU A 154 -2.11 3.68 17.76
N GLY A 155 -0.80 3.76 18.04
CA GLY A 155 -0.16 4.72 18.94
C GLY A 155 -0.29 6.17 18.48
N ILE A 156 -0.52 6.43 17.19
CA ILE A 156 -0.61 7.79 16.65
C ILE A 156 -1.79 8.52 17.27
N ASN A 157 -3.00 7.94 17.21
CA ASN A 157 -4.19 8.57 17.80
C ASN A 157 -4.06 8.71 19.33
N ARG A 158 -3.34 7.81 20.01
CA ARG A 158 -3.01 7.96 21.44
C ARG A 158 -2.02 9.10 21.69
N MET A 159 -0.94 9.24 20.93
CA MET A 159 -0.01 10.37 21.04
C MET A 159 -0.73 11.72 20.88
N LEU A 160 -1.76 11.78 20.04
CA LEU A 160 -2.50 13.01 19.75
C LEU A 160 -3.62 13.32 20.76
N ALA A 161 -4.29 12.32 21.34
CA ALA A 161 -5.38 12.51 22.30
C ALA A 161 -4.97 12.33 23.79
N ASP A 162 -4.22 11.28 24.11
CA ASP A 162 -3.99 10.79 25.48
C ASP A 162 -2.75 11.47 26.09
N LYS A 163 -3.01 12.45 26.97
CA LYS A 163 -1.98 13.27 27.64
C LYS A 163 -1.01 12.42 28.48
N ASP A 164 -1.49 11.34 29.12
CA ASP A 164 -0.68 10.47 29.96
C ASP A 164 0.16 9.46 29.16
N TYR A 165 -0.41 8.90 28.08
CA TYR A 165 0.34 8.07 27.15
C TYR A 165 1.43 8.87 26.43
N ARG A 166 1.09 10.09 25.95
CA ARG A 166 2.07 11.01 25.37
C ARG A 166 3.23 11.26 26.34
N LYS A 167 2.94 11.60 27.61
CA LYS A 167 4.00 11.82 28.61
C LYS A 167 4.88 10.58 28.77
N LYS A 168 4.28 9.39 28.96
CA LYS A 168 5.02 8.12 29.09
C LYS A 168 5.93 7.82 27.90
N VAL A 169 5.55 8.20 26.68
CA VAL A 169 6.39 8.10 25.48
C VAL A 169 7.50 9.16 25.49
N VAL A 170 7.14 10.43 25.66
CA VAL A 170 8.05 11.58 25.60
C VAL A 170 9.15 11.52 26.66
N ASP A 171 8.84 11.08 27.87
CA ASP A 171 9.81 10.89 28.96
C ASP A 171 10.97 9.97 28.51
N ARG A 172 10.69 8.95 27.68
CA ARG A 172 11.67 7.96 27.19
C ARG A 172 12.33 8.28 25.84
N LEU A 173 11.97 9.38 25.17
CA LEU A 173 12.64 9.76 23.92
C LEU A 173 14.11 10.10 24.18
N ALA A 174 14.98 9.62 23.29
CA ALA A 174 16.41 9.88 23.28
C ALA A 174 16.77 10.94 22.22
N ASP A 175 16.04 11.02 21.11
CA ASP A 175 16.23 12.05 20.10
C ASP A 175 15.89 13.46 20.64
N PRO A 176 16.85 14.41 20.70
CA PRO A 176 16.60 15.72 21.26
C PRO A 176 15.64 16.58 20.42
N ALA A 177 15.59 16.40 19.10
CA ALA A 177 14.74 17.19 18.21
C ALA A 177 13.27 16.74 18.33
N VAL A 178 13.01 15.43 18.27
CA VAL A 178 11.66 14.86 18.46
C VAL A 178 11.16 15.16 19.88
N LYS A 179 12.02 15.05 20.89
CA LYS A 179 11.69 15.42 22.27
C LYS A 179 11.40 16.92 22.43
N SER A 180 12.17 17.78 21.74
CA SER A 180 11.94 19.23 21.74
C SER A 180 10.61 19.60 21.09
N PHE A 181 10.23 18.99 19.96
CA PHE A 181 8.88 19.18 19.38
C PHE A 181 7.78 18.90 20.43
N TRP A 182 7.85 17.75 21.10
CA TRP A 182 6.80 17.37 22.06
C TRP A 182 6.77 18.23 23.33
N VAL A 183 7.93 18.65 23.86
CA VAL A 183 8.04 19.40 25.14
C VAL A 183 8.01 20.92 24.94
N ASN A 184 8.67 21.44 23.92
CA ASN A 184 8.89 22.88 23.73
C ASN A 184 7.96 23.52 22.71
N GLU A 185 7.32 22.74 21.83
CA GLU A 185 6.44 23.24 20.77
C GLU A 185 4.99 22.79 20.98
N PHE A 186 4.70 21.49 20.78
CA PHE A 186 3.35 20.93 20.83
C PHE A 186 2.68 21.06 22.22
N ALA A 187 3.46 21.06 23.30
CA ALA A 187 2.95 21.33 24.64
C ALA A 187 2.50 22.79 24.83
N LYS A 188 3.11 23.76 24.12
CA LYS A 188 2.76 25.18 24.19
C LYS A 188 1.59 25.57 23.28
N TYR A 189 1.20 24.73 22.33
CA TYR A 189 0.02 24.96 21.49
C TYR A 189 -1.23 25.24 22.37
N PRO A 190 -1.98 26.33 22.13
CA PRO A 190 -3.27 26.56 22.77
C PRO A 190 -4.23 25.38 22.52
N GLU A 191 -5.08 25.03 23.49
CA GLU A 191 -5.83 23.76 23.44
C GLU A 191 -6.72 23.64 22.19
N ARG A 192 -7.47 24.70 21.85
CA ARG A 192 -8.27 24.75 20.60
C ARG A 192 -7.43 24.58 19.33
N PHE A 193 -6.26 25.23 19.26
CA PHE A 193 -5.37 25.13 18.10
C PHE A 193 -4.75 23.74 17.99
N ARG A 194 -4.42 23.10 19.13
CA ARG A 194 -3.98 21.71 19.18
C ARG A 194 -5.07 20.78 18.65
N GLU A 195 -6.31 20.94 19.11
CA GLU A 195 -7.46 20.12 18.66
C GLU A 195 -7.69 20.27 17.15
N GLU A 196 -7.73 21.51 16.64
CA GLU A 196 -7.81 21.80 15.20
C GLU A 196 -6.65 21.16 14.40
N ALA A 197 -5.41 21.26 14.90
CA ALA A 197 -4.23 20.74 14.21
C ALA A 197 -4.15 19.21 14.20
N VAL A 198 -4.68 18.51 15.22
CA VAL A 198 -4.64 17.04 15.27
C VAL A 198 -5.86 16.35 14.67
N ALA A 199 -7.03 17.00 14.61
CA ALA A 199 -8.26 16.39 14.11
C ALA A 199 -8.14 15.84 12.67
N PRO A 200 -7.48 16.52 11.69
CA PRO A 200 -7.24 15.95 10.36
C PRO A 200 -6.43 14.64 10.42
N ILE A 201 -5.38 14.58 11.24
CA ILE A 201 -4.54 13.38 11.41
C ILE A 201 -5.36 12.26 12.04
N GLN A 202 -6.10 12.55 13.12
CA GLN A 202 -6.92 11.57 13.83
C GLN A 202 -8.05 11.00 12.96
N ASN A 203 -8.67 11.83 12.11
CA ASN A 203 -9.68 11.39 11.15
C ASN A 203 -9.07 10.46 10.09
N LYS A 204 -7.98 10.88 9.44
CA LYS A 204 -7.32 10.14 8.36
C LYS A 204 -6.70 8.82 8.85
N VAL A 205 -5.95 8.83 9.95
CA VAL A 205 -5.41 7.61 10.59
C VAL A 205 -6.53 6.77 11.20
N GLY A 206 -7.60 7.40 11.70
CA GLY A 206 -8.80 6.75 12.22
C GLY A 206 -9.55 5.92 11.17
N GLN A 207 -9.58 6.35 9.90
CA GLN A 207 -10.18 5.59 8.79
C GLN A 207 -9.52 4.23 8.58
N PHE A 208 -8.21 4.09 8.83
CA PHE A 208 -7.54 2.79 8.81
C PHE A 208 -7.76 1.98 10.09
N ILE A 209 -7.80 2.63 11.25
CA ILE A 209 -7.94 1.97 12.56
C ILE A 209 -9.37 1.46 12.82
N SER A 210 -10.38 2.07 12.22
CA SER A 210 -11.78 1.63 12.31
C SER A 210 -11.97 0.25 11.68
N SER A 211 -11.33 0.00 10.53
CA SER A 211 -11.34 -1.28 9.81
C SER A 211 -10.74 -2.41 10.66
N PRO A 212 -11.52 -3.45 11.04
CA PRO A 212 -11.00 -4.59 11.79
C PRO A 212 -9.89 -5.34 11.04
N LEU A 213 -9.98 -5.40 9.70
CA LEU A 213 -8.98 -6.00 8.81
C LEU A 213 -7.60 -5.38 9.05
N ILE A 214 -7.49 -4.07 8.90
CA ILE A 214 -6.22 -3.35 9.03
C ILE A 214 -5.78 -3.33 10.50
N ARG A 215 -6.69 -3.00 11.41
CA ARG A 215 -6.41 -2.93 12.86
C ARG A 215 -5.87 -4.24 13.41
N ASN A 216 -6.41 -5.39 13.02
CA ASN A 216 -5.97 -6.68 13.53
C ASN A 216 -4.62 -7.13 12.92
N ILE A 217 -4.15 -6.48 11.84
CA ILE A 217 -2.83 -6.70 11.24
C ILE A 217 -1.78 -5.77 11.85
N ILE A 218 -2.00 -4.44 11.79
CA ILE A 218 -1.02 -3.43 12.22
C ILE A 218 -1.06 -3.11 13.72
N GLY A 219 -2.14 -3.52 14.41
CA GLY A 219 -2.35 -3.30 15.85
C GLY A 219 -1.76 -4.37 16.76
N GLN A 220 -1.06 -5.37 16.21
CA GLN A 220 -0.33 -6.35 17.00
C GLN A 220 1.09 -5.83 17.29
N THR A 221 1.51 -5.83 18.56
CA THR A 221 2.79 -5.21 18.98
C THR A 221 4.05 -5.95 18.49
N LYS A 222 3.92 -7.24 18.17
CA LYS A 222 4.96 -8.07 17.55
C LYS A 222 4.46 -8.60 16.22
N SER A 223 5.30 -8.54 15.21
CA SER A 223 5.09 -9.04 13.85
C SER A 223 5.40 -10.52 13.75
N SER A 224 4.67 -11.21 12.87
CA SER A 224 5.01 -12.57 12.42
C SER A 224 5.90 -12.55 11.17
N LEU A 225 5.85 -11.45 10.40
CA LEU A 225 6.64 -11.26 9.19
C LEU A 225 8.06 -10.76 9.53
N ASP A 226 9.02 -11.68 9.64
CA ASP A 226 10.44 -11.37 9.69
C ASP A 226 11.02 -11.34 8.27
N PHE A 227 11.12 -10.13 7.71
CA PHE A 227 11.60 -9.89 6.35
C PHE A 227 13.09 -10.25 6.16
N GLN A 228 13.92 -10.19 7.21
CA GLN A 228 15.32 -10.63 7.13
C GLN A 228 15.40 -12.16 7.08
N ASN A 229 14.61 -12.85 7.92
CA ASN A 229 14.50 -14.31 7.88
C ASN A 229 13.97 -14.80 6.53
N ILE A 230 12.97 -14.11 5.97
CA ILE A 230 12.39 -14.42 4.66
C ILE A 230 13.45 -14.33 3.56
N MET A 231 14.18 -13.21 3.48
CA MET A 231 15.18 -13.00 2.44
C MET A 231 16.38 -13.94 2.55
N ASN A 232 16.98 -14.05 3.74
CA ASN A 232 18.27 -14.73 3.90
C ASN A 232 18.15 -16.27 3.89
N ASN A 233 16.96 -16.78 4.22
CA ASN A 233 16.61 -18.20 4.09
C ASN A 233 15.83 -18.51 2.80
N GLN A 234 15.81 -17.59 1.83
CA GLN A 234 15.20 -17.77 0.51
C GLN A 234 13.74 -18.26 0.55
N LYS A 235 12.92 -17.74 1.47
CA LYS A 235 11.50 -18.10 1.60
C LYS A 235 10.65 -17.54 0.46
N ILE A 236 9.40 -18.00 0.39
CA ILE A 236 8.41 -17.58 -0.60
C ILE A 236 7.35 -16.74 0.12
N LEU A 237 7.39 -15.42 -0.04
CA LEU A 237 6.38 -14.51 0.51
C LEU A 237 5.33 -14.19 -0.57
N ILE A 238 4.07 -14.50 -0.34
CA ILE A 238 2.98 -14.21 -1.28
C ILE A 238 2.04 -13.23 -0.59
N VAL A 239 2.04 -11.98 -1.06
CA VAL A 239 1.28 -10.85 -0.53
C VAL A 239 0.10 -10.56 -1.45
N ASN A 240 -1.04 -11.17 -1.13
CA ASN A 240 -2.31 -10.95 -1.82
C ASN A 240 -2.98 -9.71 -1.22
N LEU A 241 -3.14 -8.66 -2.02
CA LEU A 241 -3.74 -7.38 -1.63
C LEU A 241 -4.96 -7.05 -2.48
N SER A 242 -5.71 -8.07 -2.92
CA SER A 242 -6.87 -7.96 -3.79
C SER A 242 -7.78 -6.78 -3.41
N LYS A 243 -7.69 -5.67 -4.17
CA LYS A 243 -8.38 -4.39 -3.93
C LYS A 243 -9.89 -4.60 -3.76
N GLY A 244 -10.48 -5.53 -4.54
CA GLY A 244 -11.90 -5.90 -4.45
C GLY A 244 -12.29 -6.69 -3.20
N LYS A 245 -11.34 -7.33 -2.50
CA LYS A 245 -11.56 -8.04 -1.23
C LYS A 245 -11.25 -7.19 0.00
N ILE A 246 -10.27 -6.27 -0.07
CA ILE A 246 -9.74 -5.55 1.11
C ILE A 246 -9.89 -4.02 1.08
N GLY A 247 -10.26 -3.44 -0.07
CA GLY A 247 -10.32 -1.99 -0.29
C GLY A 247 -9.01 -1.42 -0.84
N GLU A 248 -9.11 -0.38 -1.68
CA GLU A 248 -7.95 0.16 -2.41
C GLU A 248 -6.90 0.79 -1.47
N ASP A 249 -7.32 1.62 -0.53
CA ASP A 249 -6.40 2.30 0.40
C ASP A 249 -5.73 1.31 1.37
N ALA A 250 -6.43 0.23 1.74
CA ALA A 250 -5.87 -0.86 2.53
C ALA A 250 -4.78 -1.61 1.75
N SER A 251 -5.02 -1.89 0.47
CA SER A 251 -4.04 -2.46 -0.45
C SER A 251 -2.81 -1.55 -0.59
N LYS A 252 -3.00 -0.26 -0.92
CA LYS A 252 -1.92 0.73 -1.04
C LYS A 252 -1.07 0.78 0.23
N LEU A 253 -1.70 0.93 1.40
CA LEU A 253 -1.02 1.01 2.70
C LEU A 253 -0.22 -0.26 3.01
N LEU A 254 -0.85 -1.43 2.95
CA LEU A 254 -0.20 -2.69 3.34
C LEU A 254 0.90 -3.09 2.36
N GLY A 255 0.70 -2.91 1.05
CA GLY A 255 1.70 -3.25 0.04
C GLY A 255 2.93 -2.34 0.08
N ALA A 256 2.74 -1.03 0.21
CA ALA A 256 3.85 -0.09 0.34
C ALA A 256 4.63 -0.30 1.64
N LEU A 257 3.95 -0.64 2.74
CA LEU A 257 4.60 -1.04 4.00
C LEU A 257 5.40 -2.35 3.86
N CYS A 258 4.87 -3.36 3.17
CA CYS A 258 5.61 -4.60 2.90
C CYS A 258 6.88 -4.32 2.07
N ILE A 259 6.77 -3.47 1.05
CA ILE A 259 7.91 -3.07 0.21
C ILE A 259 8.95 -2.27 1.02
N THR A 260 8.53 -1.32 1.86
CA THR A 260 9.45 -0.59 2.78
C THR A 260 10.13 -1.53 3.79
N LYS A 261 9.50 -2.63 4.19
CA LYS A 261 10.16 -3.62 5.07
C LYS A 261 11.07 -4.59 4.32
N LEU A 262 10.77 -4.92 3.05
CA LEU A 262 11.70 -5.62 2.15
C LEU A 262 12.93 -4.76 1.86
N GLN A 263 12.77 -3.46 1.59
CA GLN A 263 13.87 -2.49 1.46
C GLN A 263 14.86 -2.58 2.62
N LEU A 264 14.35 -2.42 3.84
CA LEU A 264 15.20 -2.29 5.03
C LEU A 264 15.84 -3.61 5.44
N ALA A 265 15.14 -4.73 5.23
CA ALA A 265 15.71 -6.05 5.44
C ALA A 265 16.74 -6.42 4.34
N ALA A 266 16.67 -5.82 3.15
CA ALA A 266 17.74 -5.90 2.15
C ALA A 266 18.93 -5.00 2.53
N MET A 267 18.71 -3.73 2.88
CA MET A 267 19.77 -2.81 3.34
C MET A 267 20.55 -3.37 4.54
N ALA A 268 19.87 -4.04 5.48
CA ALA A 268 20.51 -4.72 6.61
C ALA A 268 21.53 -5.82 6.22
N ARG A 269 21.47 -6.34 4.98
CA ARG A 269 22.45 -7.28 4.40
C ARG A 269 23.82 -6.63 4.12
N VAL A 270 23.98 -5.31 4.34
CA VAL A 270 25.31 -4.66 4.33
C VAL A 270 26.30 -5.37 5.27
N ASN A 271 25.80 -5.93 6.38
CA ASN A 271 26.57 -6.68 7.38
C ASN A 271 26.92 -8.13 6.95
N ILE A 272 26.47 -8.58 5.78
CA ILE A 272 26.78 -9.89 5.19
C ILE A 272 27.78 -9.66 4.05
N PRO A 273 28.87 -10.45 3.92
CA PRO A 273 29.77 -10.37 2.78
C PRO A 273 29.04 -10.55 1.45
N GLU A 274 29.38 -9.79 0.41
CA GLU A 274 28.62 -9.76 -0.85
C GLU A 274 28.49 -11.14 -1.50
N ALA A 275 29.58 -11.93 -1.51
CA ALA A 275 29.58 -13.30 -2.02
C ALA A 275 28.77 -14.32 -1.19
N GLU A 276 28.29 -13.94 0.00
CA GLU A 276 27.40 -14.74 0.86
C GLU A 276 25.94 -14.25 0.81
N ARG A 277 25.68 -13.07 0.20
CA ARG A 277 24.31 -12.58 -0.03
C ARG A 277 23.61 -13.48 -1.05
N LYS A 278 22.32 -13.72 -0.83
CA LYS A 278 21.50 -14.56 -1.69
C LYS A 278 20.47 -13.73 -2.44
N ASP A 279 20.42 -13.92 -3.75
CA ASP A 279 19.42 -13.30 -4.62
C ASP A 279 18.01 -13.55 -4.11
N PHE A 280 17.21 -12.49 -4.06
CA PHE A 280 15.82 -12.51 -3.65
C PHE A 280 14.99 -11.66 -4.61
N TYR A 281 14.02 -12.28 -5.27
CA TYR A 281 13.25 -11.63 -6.33
C TYR A 281 11.99 -10.98 -5.78
N LEU A 282 11.82 -9.67 -6.00
CA LEU A 282 10.60 -8.94 -5.64
C LEU A 282 9.78 -8.67 -6.90
N TYR A 283 8.76 -9.50 -7.10
CA TYR A 283 7.72 -9.35 -8.11
C TYR A 283 6.63 -8.41 -7.58
N VAL A 284 6.33 -7.35 -8.32
CA VAL A 284 5.25 -6.41 -7.97
C VAL A 284 4.37 -6.20 -9.19
N ASP A 285 3.13 -6.72 -9.15
CA ASP A 285 2.14 -6.36 -10.17
C ASP A 285 1.52 -5.00 -9.87
N GLU A 286 1.30 -4.20 -10.92
CA GLU A 286 0.99 -2.77 -10.86
C GLU A 286 1.76 -2.01 -9.75
N PHE A 287 3.09 -1.97 -9.81
CA PHE A 287 3.90 -1.37 -8.75
C PHE A 287 3.59 0.10 -8.48
N GLN A 288 3.02 0.81 -9.45
CA GLN A 288 2.60 2.21 -9.32
C GLN A 288 1.51 2.41 -8.25
N ASN A 289 0.83 1.36 -7.79
CA ASN A 289 0.01 1.44 -6.58
C ASN A 289 0.84 1.70 -5.32
N PHE A 290 1.98 1.03 -5.17
CA PHE A 290 2.68 0.88 -3.90
C PHE A 290 3.94 1.76 -3.75
N VAL A 291 4.51 2.23 -4.87
CA VAL A 291 5.80 2.95 -4.87
C VAL A 291 5.71 4.37 -4.31
N THR A 292 6.73 4.77 -3.55
CA THR A 292 6.99 6.10 -2.97
C THR A 292 8.30 6.68 -3.54
N GLU A 293 8.58 7.95 -3.29
CA GLU A 293 9.89 8.55 -3.66
C GLU A 293 11.06 7.86 -2.93
N SER A 294 10.87 7.44 -1.68
CA SER A 294 11.84 6.64 -0.94
C SER A 294 12.12 5.25 -1.56
N PHE A 295 11.27 4.77 -2.47
CA PHE A 295 11.52 3.57 -3.29
C PHE A 295 12.37 3.88 -4.54
N ALA A 296 12.35 5.12 -5.07
CA ALA A 296 13.20 5.50 -6.19
C ALA A 296 14.70 5.34 -5.84
N ASN A 297 15.09 5.72 -4.62
CA ASN A 297 16.45 5.51 -4.10
C ASN A 297 16.84 4.02 -4.01
N ILE A 298 15.87 3.10 -3.87
CA ILE A 298 16.11 1.65 -3.83
C ILE A 298 16.54 1.15 -5.21
N LEU A 299 15.90 1.61 -6.29
CA LEU A 299 16.24 1.17 -7.66
C LEU A 299 17.71 1.45 -8.02
N SER A 300 18.31 2.49 -7.44
CA SER A 300 19.72 2.83 -7.62
C SER A 300 20.69 2.03 -6.74
N GLU A 301 20.22 1.34 -5.69
CA GLU A 301 21.08 0.65 -4.72
C GLU A 301 20.83 -0.85 -4.55
N ALA A 302 19.61 -1.35 -4.82
CA ALA A 302 19.13 -2.69 -4.46
C ALA A 302 20.03 -3.83 -4.97
N ARG A 303 20.68 -3.62 -6.12
CA ARG A 303 21.69 -4.51 -6.68
C ARG A 303 22.81 -4.87 -5.69
N LYS A 304 23.29 -3.92 -4.88
CA LYS A 304 24.32 -4.17 -3.84
C LYS A 304 23.82 -5.13 -2.75
N TYR A 305 22.51 -5.12 -2.51
CA TYR A 305 21.85 -5.89 -1.46
C TYR A 305 21.24 -7.20 -1.95
N HIS A 306 21.44 -7.58 -3.22
CA HIS A 306 20.85 -8.77 -3.86
C HIS A 306 19.31 -8.83 -3.74
N LEU A 307 18.67 -7.68 -3.92
CA LEU A 307 17.22 -7.54 -4.04
C LEU A 307 16.88 -7.21 -5.50
N ASP A 308 16.30 -8.18 -6.19
CA ASP A 308 16.12 -8.13 -7.64
C ASP A 308 14.67 -7.79 -7.97
N LEU A 309 14.43 -6.58 -8.47
CA LEU A 309 13.09 -6.05 -8.72
C LEU A 309 12.55 -6.51 -10.10
N ILE A 310 11.33 -7.05 -10.14
CA ILE A 310 10.58 -7.36 -11.35
C ILE A 310 9.25 -6.60 -11.27
N LEU A 311 9.11 -5.58 -12.11
CA LEU A 311 8.11 -4.51 -11.94
C LEU A 311 7.23 -4.39 -13.20
N THR A 312 5.91 -4.59 -13.08
CA THR A 312 4.95 -4.33 -14.17
C THR A 312 4.22 -3.00 -14.04
N HIS A 313 4.03 -2.35 -15.19
CA HIS A 313 3.40 -1.05 -15.31
C HIS A 313 2.30 -1.02 -16.37
N GLN A 314 1.38 -0.05 -16.26
CA GLN A 314 0.33 0.17 -17.28
C GLN A 314 0.63 1.37 -18.20
N TYR A 315 0.76 2.58 -17.65
CA TYR A 315 0.90 3.84 -18.41
C TYR A 315 1.91 4.76 -17.70
N ILE A 316 2.97 5.20 -18.38
CA ILE A 316 4.16 5.85 -17.81
C ILE A 316 3.83 7.07 -16.94
N ASP A 317 2.77 7.82 -17.29
CA ASP A 317 2.31 8.99 -16.54
C ASP A 317 1.90 8.66 -15.09
N GLN A 318 1.52 7.41 -14.78
CA GLN A 318 1.22 6.99 -13.40
C GLN A 318 2.45 6.94 -12.48
N LEU A 319 3.66 7.20 -13.00
CA LEU A 319 4.91 7.38 -12.24
C LEU A 319 5.24 8.85 -11.96
N VAL A 320 4.46 9.77 -12.54
CA VAL A 320 4.64 11.22 -12.40
C VAL A 320 3.55 11.74 -11.47
N THR A 321 3.94 12.56 -10.50
CA THR A 321 3.01 13.35 -9.69
C THR A 321 3.10 14.81 -10.09
N SER A 322 2.18 15.64 -9.60
CA SER A 322 2.20 17.10 -9.83
C SER A 322 3.47 17.80 -9.33
N GLU A 323 4.29 17.13 -8.52
CA GLU A 323 5.48 17.69 -7.86
C GLU A 323 6.77 16.91 -8.16
N SER A 324 6.70 15.71 -8.75
CA SER A 324 7.85 14.78 -8.79
C SER A 324 7.78 13.77 -9.93
N THR A 325 8.91 13.64 -10.64
CA THR A 325 9.20 12.64 -11.69
C THR A 325 10.20 11.57 -11.24
N VAL A 326 10.72 11.65 -10.01
CA VAL A 326 11.89 10.90 -9.51
C VAL A 326 11.73 9.37 -9.66
N VAL A 327 10.51 8.86 -9.47
CA VAL A 327 10.20 7.42 -9.65
C VAL A 327 10.38 6.97 -11.10
N LYS A 328 9.95 7.77 -12.08
CA LYS A 328 10.12 7.48 -13.51
C LYS A 328 11.61 7.45 -13.86
N GLU A 329 12.34 8.49 -13.47
CA GLU A 329 13.77 8.64 -13.74
C GLU A 329 14.61 7.51 -13.11
N ALA A 330 14.34 7.16 -11.86
CA ALA A 330 15.03 6.06 -11.18
C ALA A 330 14.74 4.67 -11.77
N ILE A 331 13.62 4.49 -12.47
CA ILE A 331 13.35 3.26 -13.23
C ILE A 331 14.17 3.26 -14.52
N PHE A 332 13.94 4.22 -15.41
CA PHE A 332 14.59 4.24 -16.72
C PHE A 332 16.12 4.38 -16.64
N GLY A 333 16.66 5.02 -15.59
CA GLY A 333 18.10 5.13 -15.35
C GLY A 333 18.79 3.88 -14.79
N ASN A 334 18.06 2.91 -14.20
CA ASN A 334 18.67 1.76 -13.50
C ASN A 334 18.30 0.38 -14.06
N VAL A 335 17.21 0.24 -14.83
CA VAL A 335 16.73 -1.09 -15.28
C VAL A 335 17.56 -1.64 -16.44
N GLY A 336 18.19 -2.80 -16.22
CA GLY A 336 19.03 -3.47 -17.22
C GLY A 336 18.24 -4.21 -18.30
N THR A 337 17.06 -4.75 -17.96
CA THR A 337 16.15 -5.39 -18.94
C THR A 337 14.83 -4.64 -18.99
N MET A 338 14.44 -4.23 -20.20
CA MET A 338 13.19 -3.53 -20.49
C MET A 338 12.35 -4.36 -21.48
N ILE A 339 11.10 -4.62 -21.13
CA ILE A 339 10.16 -5.40 -21.96
C ILE A 339 8.89 -4.57 -22.15
N THR A 340 8.54 -4.27 -23.40
CA THR A 340 7.33 -3.51 -23.74
C THR A 340 6.36 -4.36 -24.54
N PHE A 341 5.14 -4.49 -24.00
CA PHE A 341 3.95 -4.95 -24.72
C PHE A 341 3.26 -3.74 -25.37
N ARG A 342 2.13 -3.94 -26.05
CA ARG A 342 1.31 -2.84 -26.59
C ARG A 342 0.99 -1.75 -25.55
N VAL A 343 1.36 -0.51 -25.86
CA VAL A 343 1.27 0.69 -25.00
C VAL A 343 0.29 1.75 -25.56
N GLY A 344 0.13 2.89 -24.87
CA GLY A 344 -0.51 4.11 -25.39
C GLY A 344 0.35 4.86 -26.40
N ALA A 345 -0.18 5.93 -27.01
CA ALA A 345 0.57 6.76 -27.95
C ALA A 345 1.65 7.61 -27.23
N ALA A 346 1.27 8.31 -26.15
CA ALA A 346 2.23 9.06 -25.32
C ALA A 346 3.30 8.16 -24.68
N ASP A 347 2.90 6.99 -24.18
CA ASP A 347 3.84 5.95 -23.73
C ASP A 347 4.83 5.55 -24.84
N ALA A 348 4.34 5.38 -26.08
CA ALA A 348 5.15 4.96 -27.21
C ALA A 348 6.09 6.07 -27.71
N GLU A 349 5.68 7.34 -27.69
CA GLU A 349 6.54 8.51 -28.00
C GLU A 349 7.68 8.68 -26.97
N PHE A 350 7.42 8.33 -25.71
CA PHE A 350 8.47 8.26 -24.70
C PHE A 350 9.40 7.06 -24.93
N LEU A 351 8.84 5.88 -25.20
CA LEU A 351 9.59 4.63 -25.36
C LEU A 351 10.35 4.52 -26.69
N GLU A 352 9.92 5.18 -27.76
CA GLU A 352 10.61 5.19 -29.06
C GLU A 352 12.11 5.49 -28.90
N LYS A 353 12.46 6.50 -28.08
CA LYS A 353 13.83 6.91 -27.76
C LYS A 353 14.67 5.84 -27.05
N GLU A 354 14.04 4.86 -26.43
CA GLU A 354 14.71 3.68 -25.88
C GLU A 354 14.92 2.58 -26.94
N PHE A 355 14.00 2.46 -27.91
CA PHE A 355 13.94 1.38 -28.90
C PHE A 355 14.45 1.76 -30.31
N GLU A 356 14.84 3.01 -30.51
CA GLU A 356 15.57 3.50 -31.69
C GLU A 356 16.94 2.80 -31.85
N PRO A 357 17.40 2.55 -33.10
CA PRO A 357 16.72 2.78 -34.37
C PRO A 357 15.85 1.58 -34.85
N GLU A 358 15.64 0.54 -34.04
CA GLU A 358 14.96 -0.69 -34.48
C GLU A 358 13.43 -0.62 -34.54
N PHE A 359 12.78 0.14 -33.66
CA PHE A 359 11.32 0.23 -33.59
C PHE A 359 10.83 1.67 -33.37
N MET A 360 9.78 2.04 -34.11
CA MET A 360 9.13 3.34 -34.01
C MET A 360 7.91 3.30 -33.09
N MET A 361 7.36 4.47 -32.73
CA MET A 361 6.15 4.66 -31.94
C MET A 361 4.97 3.81 -32.47
N ASN A 362 4.79 3.77 -33.79
CA ASN A 362 3.73 2.99 -34.43
C ASN A 362 3.88 1.48 -34.21
N ASP A 363 5.10 0.96 -34.15
CA ASP A 363 5.33 -0.47 -33.93
C ASP A 363 4.93 -0.86 -32.49
N LEU A 364 5.24 0.00 -31.52
CA LEU A 364 4.89 -0.16 -30.10
C LEU A 364 3.37 -0.13 -29.86
N ILE A 365 2.63 0.68 -30.64
CA ILE A 365 1.16 0.76 -30.61
C ILE A 365 0.50 -0.47 -31.25
N ASN A 366 1.13 -1.06 -32.28
CA ASN A 366 0.55 -2.14 -33.08
C ASN A 366 0.85 -3.57 -32.58
N LEU A 367 1.67 -3.73 -31.52
CA LEU A 367 1.96 -5.02 -30.89
C LEU A 367 0.70 -5.87 -30.61
N GLY A 368 0.73 -7.13 -31.02
CA GLY A 368 -0.32 -8.11 -30.77
C GLY A 368 -0.36 -8.63 -29.32
N PHE A 369 -1.31 -9.52 -29.04
CA PHE A 369 -1.34 -10.24 -27.76
C PHE A 369 -0.09 -11.11 -27.60
N ALA A 370 0.49 -11.13 -26.39
CA ALA A 370 1.74 -11.82 -26.04
C ALA A 370 3.00 -11.39 -26.82
N GLN A 371 2.89 -10.50 -27.80
CA GLN A 371 4.02 -9.93 -28.54
C GLN A 371 4.69 -8.82 -27.70
N VAL A 372 6.02 -8.78 -27.75
CA VAL A 372 6.84 -7.79 -27.07
C VAL A 372 8.01 -7.33 -27.92
N TYR A 373 8.42 -6.08 -27.72
CA TYR A 373 9.80 -5.66 -27.98
C TYR A 373 10.57 -5.60 -26.67
N LEU A 374 11.86 -5.87 -26.71
CA LEU A 374 12.69 -5.82 -25.51
C LEU A 374 14.15 -5.42 -25.78
N LYS A 375 14.74 -4.78 -24.76
CA LYS A 375 16.18 -4.61 -24.59
C LYS A 375 16.59 -5.57 -23.48
N LEU A 376 17.34 -6.61 -23.83
CA LEU A 376 17.73 -7.67 -22.90
C LEU A 376 19.12 -7.38 -22.34
N MET A 377 19.28 -7.49 -21.02
CA MET A 377 20.60 -7.52 -20.39
C MET A 377 21.25 -8.87 -20.67
N ILE A 378 22.44 -8.87 -21.30
CA ILE A 378 23.22 -10.06 -21.64
C ILE A 378 24.66 -9.84 -21.21
N ASP A 379 25.13 -10.60 -20.22
CA ASP A 379 26.49 -10.52 -19.66
C ASP A 379 26.88 -9.08 -19.26
N GLY A 380 25.91 -8.34 -18.74
CA GLY A 380 26.07 -6.95 -18.32
C GLY A 380 26.10 -5.89 -19.44
N MET A 381 25.90 -6.28 -20.71
CA MET A 381 25.72 -5.36 -21.85
C MET A 381 24.28 -5.40 -22.36
N ALA A 382 23.72 -4.24 -22.70
CA ALA A 382 22.37 -4.17 -23.25
C ALA A 382 22.36 -4.66 -24.70
N SER A 383 21.42 -5.55 -25.05
CA SER A 383 21.22 -5.95 -26.44
C SER A 383 20.73 -4.76 -27.27
N ARG A 384 20.97 -4.80 -28.58
CA ARG A 384 20.09 -4.08 -29.52
C ARG A 384 18.64 -4.54 -29.26
N PRO A 385 17.64 -3.64 -29.35
CA PRO A 385 16.24 -4.02 -29.30
C PRO A 385 15.90 -5.17 -30.26
N PHE A 386 15.01 -6.06 -29.85
CA PHE A 386 14.47 -7.11 -30.73
C PHE A 386 13.03 -7.49 -30.37
N SER A 387 12.36 -8.22 -31.28
CA SER A 387 10.99 -8.68 -31.13
C SER A 387 10.90 -10.16 -30.72
N ALA A 388 9.89 -10.47 -29.91
CA ALA A 388 9.63 -11.81 -29.41
C ALA A 388 8.15 -12.05 -29.09
N ASN A 389 7.78 -13.32 -28.97
CA ASN A 389 6.56 -13.75 -28.29
C ASN A 389 6.93 -14.15 -26.85
N THR A 390 6.14 -13.73 -25.87
CA THR A 390 6.22 -14.27 -24.50
C THR A 390 5.66 -15.69 -24.45
N LEU A 391 6.12 -16.50 -23.48
CA LEU A 391 5.62 -17.86 -23.33
C LEU A 391 4.13 -17.89 -22.92
N PRO A 392 3.36 -18.90 -23.36
CA PRO A 392 2.01 -19.15 -22.84
C PRO A 392 2.04 -19.45 -21.33
N PRO A 393 0.92 -19.34 -20.60
CA PRO A 393 0.87 -19.67 -19.18
C PRO A 393 1.41 -21.07 -18.89
N PHE A 394 2.14 -21.23 -17.79
CA PHE A 394 2.62 -22.55 -17.33
C PHE A 394 1.47 -23.58 -17.30
N PRO A 395 1.70 -24.82 -17.80
CA PRO A 395 0.71 -25.89 -17.70
C PRO A 395 0.29 -26.11 -16.24
N ARG A 396 -0.99 -26.41 -16.00
CA ARG A 396 -1.51 -26.66 -14.65
C ARG A 396 -0.69 -27.76 -13.96
N ALA A 397 -0.25 -27.49 -12.72
CA ALA A 397 0.43 -28.49 -11.91
C ALA A 397 -0.49 -29.70 -11.65
N GLU A 398 0.04 -30.91 -11.79
CA GLU A 398 -0.70 -32.16 -11.56
C GLU A 398 -1.23 -32.27 -10.11
N LYS A 399 -0.54 -31.63 -9.17
CA LYS A 399 -0.84 -31.63 -7.74
C LYS A 399 -0.58 -30.24 -7.16
N SER A 400 -1.64 -29.52 -6.82
CA SER A 400 -1.57 -28.29 -6.03
C SER A 400 -1.39 -28.61 -4.55
N HIS A 401 -0.66 -27.76 -3.83
CA HIS A 401 -0.52 -27.81 -2.37
C HIS A 401 -1.25 -26.64 -1.66
N ARG A 402 -2.08 -25.85 -2.39
CA ARG A 402 -2.71 -24.60 -1.91
C ARG A 402 -3.27 -24.70 -0.49
N GLU A 403 -4.19 -25.62 -0.23
CA GLU A 403 -4.85 -25.73 1.09
C GLU A 403 -3.88 -26.08 2.21
N LYS A 404 -2.88 -26.93 1.93
CA LYS A 404 -1.82 -27.27 2.89
C LYS A 404 -0.92 -26.07 3.19
N ILE A 405 -0.60 -25.27 2.17
CA ILE A 405 0.17 -24.02 2.31
C ILE A 405 -0.60 -23.00 3.15
N ILE A 406 -1.88 -22.78 2.87
CA ILE A 406 -2.74 -21.88 3.64
C ILE A 406 -2.83 -22.34 5.10
N GLY A 407 -3.04 -23.64 5.34
CA GLY A 407 -3.05 -24.23 6.68
C GLY A 407 -1.75 -24.00 7.46
N VAL A 408 -0.60 -24.35 6.87
CA VAL A 408 0.73 -24.18 7.50
C VAL A 408 1.08 -22.69 7.69
N SER A 409 0.68 -21.81 6.77
CA SER A 409 0.87 -20.36 6.91
C SER A 409 0.06 -19.81 8.08
N ARG A 410 -1.22 -20.20 8.21
CA ARG A 410 -2.08 -19.84 9.36
C ARG A 410 -1.51 -20.35 10.68
N GLU A 411 -1.08 -21.61 10.74
CA GLU A 411 -0.52 -22.25 11.94
C GLU A 411 0.72 -21.51 12.47
N ARG A 412 1.62 -21.10 11.56
CA ARG A 412 2.93 -20.52 11.92
C ARG A 412 2.95 -19.00 12.07
N TYR A 413 2.12 -18.29 11.30
CA TYR A 413 2.24 -16.84 11.15
C TYR A 413 1.00 -16.06 11.56
N ALA A 414 -0.18 -16.68 11.66
CA ALA A 414 -1.40 -15.99 12.08
C ALA A 414 -1.66 -16.11 13.58
N THR A 415 -2.57 -15.28 14.10
CA THR A 415 -3.20 -15.48 15.41
C THR A 415 -4.70 -15.40 15.24
N LYS A 416 -5.45 -16.34 15.85
CA LYS A 416 -6.92 -16.33 15.83
C LYS A 416 -7.46 -14.95 16.24
N ARG A 417 -8.36 -14.40 15.41
CA ARG A 417 -8.95 -13.06 15.53
C ARG A 417 -9.34 -12.66 16.96
N SER A 418 -10.05 -13.51 17.68
CA SER A 418 -10.49 -13.25 19.07
C SER A 418 -9.33 -12.94 20.02
N ASN A 419 -8.20 -13.63 19.87
CA ASN A 419 -7.00 -13.41 20.68
C ASN A 419 -6.28 -12.11 20.28
N VAL A 420 -6.41 -11.68 19.02
CA VAL A 420 -5.89 -10.39 18.54
C VAL A 420 -6.72 -9.24 19.05
N GLU A 421 -8.05 -9.31 18.89
CA GLU A 421 -8.98 -8.26 19.35
C GLU A 421 -8.91 -8.07 20.87
N GLN A 422 -8.79 -9.14 21.66
CA GLN A 422 -8.53 -9.04 23.11
C GLN A 422 -7.18 -8.37 23.46
N LYS A 423 -6.10 -8.66 22.72
CA LYS A 423 -4.79 -8.00 22.93
C LYS A 423 -4.90 -6.51 22.61
N ILE A 424 -5.56 -6.16 21.51
CA ILE A 424 -5.75 -4.77 21.05
C ILE A 424 -6.64 -3.99 22.02
N ALA A 425 -7.75 -4.54 22.51
CA ALA A 425 -8.64 -3.89 23.47
C ALA A 425 -8.00 -3.63 24.85
N LYS A 426 -7.04 -4.49 25.25
CA LYS A 426 -6.18 -4.27 26.43
C LYS A 426 -5.13 -3.19 26.16
N TRP A 427 -4.45 -3.26 25.02
CA TRP A 427 -3.42 -2.30 24.61
C TRP A 427 -3.97 -0.87 24.42
N SER A 428 -5.19 -0.72 23.87
CA SER A 428 -5.83 0.57 23.62
C SER A 428 -6.37 1.25 24.89
N GLY A 429 -6.41 0.53 26.02
CA GLY A 429 -6.94 1.04 27.29
C GLY A 429 -8.46 0.88 27.46
N VAL A 430 -9.19 0.40 26.44
CA VAL A 430 -10.66 0.24 26.52
C VAL A 430 -11.06 -0.69 27.67
N MET A 431 -10.37 -1.83 27.84
CA MET A 431 -10.62 -2.73 28.97
C MET A 431 -10.10 -2.22 30.33
N ALA A 432 -9.23 -1.20 30.34
CA ALA A 432 -8.78 -0.59 31.60
C ALA A 432 -9.88 0.31 32.21
N GLY A 433 -10.72 0.92 31.36
CA GLY A 433 -11.94 1.61 31.80
C GLY A 433 -12.95 0.66 32.46
N GLU A 434 -13.17 -0.52 31.87
CA GLU A 434 -14.03 -1.55 32.47
C GLU A 434 -13.46 -2.09 33.79
N ALA A 435 -12.13 -2.26 33.89
CA ALA A 435 -11.48 -2.66 35.14
C ALA A 435 -11.66 -1.60 36.23
N ALA A 436 -11.41 -0.32 35.92
CA ALA A 436 -11.57 0.78 36.87
C ALA A 436 -13.04 1.00 37.30
N TYR A 437 -14.02 0.67 36.46
CA TYR A 437 -15.43 0.60 36.86
C TYR A 437 -15.72 -0.60 37.78
N LYS A 438 -15.22 -1.79 37.44
CA LYS A 438 -15.41 -3.01 38.24
C LYS A 438 -14.68 -2.99 39.59
N GLU A 439 -13.57 -2.27 39.71
CA GLU A 439 -12.92 -2.00 41.00
C GLU A 439 -13.74 -1.03 41.87
N LYS A 440 -14.39 -0.02 41.27
CA LYS A 440 -15.31 0.88 42.00
C LYS A 440 -16.62 0.21 42.43
N GLU A 441 -17.07 -0.82 41.70
CA GLU A 441 -18.18 -1.68 42.13
C GLU A 441 -17.73 -2.95 42.90
N GLY A 442 -16.43 -3.08 43.21
CA GLY A 442 -15.83 -4.23 43.92
C GLY A 442 -16.30 -4.45 45.37
N GLY A 443 -17.36 -3.75 45.80
CA GLY A 443 -17.92 -3.73 47.14
C GLY A 443 -19.27 -4.44 47.32
N LYS A 444 -19.77 -5.20 46.34
CA LYS A 444 -20.90 -6.15 46.52
C LYS A 444 -20.90 -7.27 45.47
N LYS A 445 -21.00 -8.52 45.92
CA LYS A 445 -21.25 -9.67 45.03
C LYS A 445 -22.70 -9.66 44.57
N ALA A 446 -22.95 -9.44 43.29
CA ALA A 446 -24.25 -9.68 42.67
C ALA A 446 -24.27 -11.08 42.04
N HIS A 447 -25.23 -11.91 42.44
CA HIS A 447 -25.55 -13.14 41.69
C HIS A 447 -26.29 -12.77 40.39
N VAL A 448 -26.03 -13.51 39.32
CA VAL A 448 -26.82 -13.40 38.08
C VAL A 448 -28.06 -14.27 38.22
N GLU A 449 -29.14 -13.70 38.76
CA GLU A 449 -30.45 -14.35 38.76
C GLU A 449 -31.17 -14.12 37.42
N VAL A 450 -31.68 -15.20 36.83
CA VAL A 450 -32.55 -15.15 35.65
C VAL A 450 -33.94 -14.74 36.14
N THR A 451 -34.31 -13.47 35.96
CA THR A 451 -35.60 -12.95 36.46
C THR A 451 -36.79 -13.55 35.72
N GLN A 452 -37.35 -14.61 36.30
CA GLN A 452 -38.64 -15.18 35.95
C GLN A 452 -39.76 -14.18 36.32
N LEU A 453 -40.73 -14.00 35.43
CA LEU A 453 -41.87 -13.10 35.63
C LEU A 453 -43.08 -13.87 36.13
N TYR A 454 -43.81 -13.27 37.07
CA TYR A 454 -45.01 -13.85 37.70
C TYR A 454 -46.21 -12.94 37.45
N GLU A 455 -47.39 -13.52 37.19
CA GLU A 455 -48.64 -12.77 36.98
C GLU A 455 -49.47 -12.66 38.26
N ASP A 456 -50.00 -11.47 38.52
CA ASP A 456 -51.06 -11.23 39.52
C ASP A 456 -51.94 -10.03 39.10
N VAL A 457 -52.90 -9.66 39.94
CA VAL A 457 -53.86 -8.58 39.71
C VAL A 457 -53.42 -7.28 40.40
N CYS A 458 -53.46 -6.17 39.68
CA CYS A 458 -53.23 -4.83 40.23
C CYS A 458 -54.29 -4.47 41.28
N TRP A 459 -53.86 -4.29 42.52
CA TRP A 459 -54.68 -3.98 43.70
C TRP A 459 -55.54 -2.71 43.51
N ASN A 460 -55.06 -1.74 42.72
CA ASN A 460 -55.74 -0.45 42.54
C ASN A 460 -56.73 -0.41 41.35
N CYS A 461 -56.64 -1.33 40.38
CA CYS A 461 -57.46 -1.25 39.16
C CYS A 461 -57.93 -2.59 38.56
N GLY A 462 -57.66 -3.72 39.21
CA GLY A 462 -58.16 -5.04 38.76
C GLY A 462 -57.53 -5.59 37.46
N LYS A 463 -56.67 -4.84 36.77
CA LYS A 463 -55.94 -5.33 35.59
C LYS A 463 -54.88 -6.37 36.00
N LYS A 464 -54.76 -7.47 35.24
CA LYS A 464 -53.60 -8.39 35.33
C LYS A 464 -52.30 -7.65 35.02
N THR A 465 -51.20 -8.02 35.68
CA THR A 465 -49.89 -7.41 35.50
C THR A 465 -48.77 -8.39 35.85
N GLN A 466 -47.57 -8.17 35.29
CA GLN A 466 -46.40 -9.03 35.48
C GLN A 466 -45.37 -8.37 36.41
N VAL A 467 -44.89 -9.13 37.40
CA VAL A 467 -43.92 -8.68 38.41
C VAL A 467 -42.69 -9.59 38.45
N LYS A 468 -41.54 -9.03 38.81
CA LYS A 468 -40.23 -9.72 38.91
C LYS A 468 -40.00 -10.45 40.24
N PHE A 469 -41.07 -10.70 41.01
CA PHE A 469 -41.03 -11.37 42.30
C PHE A 469 -42.30 -12.21 42.49
N ILE A 470 -42.23 -13.28 43.27
CA ILE A 470 -43.38 -14.14 43.55
C ILE A 470 -44.42 -13.35 44.38
N PRO A 471 -45.68 -13.24 43.93
CA PRO A 471 -46.75 -12.64 44.73
C PRO A 471 -46.99 -13.40 46.04
N ASP A 472 -47.00 -12.69 47.16
CA ASP A 472 -47.17 -13.28 48.51
C ASP A 472 -48.57 -13.11 49.09
N GLY A 473 -49.50 -12.48 48.34
CA GLY A 473 -50.86 -12.17 48.77
C GLY A 473 -50.98 -11.15 49.91
N LYS A 474 -49.86 -10.61 50.43
CA LYS A 474 -49.80 -9.68 51.57
C LYS A 474 -49.40 -8.27 51.15
N ARG A 475 -48.51 -8.13 50.17
CA ARG A 475 -48.08 -6.83 49.63
C ARG A 475 -48.93 -6.42 48.42
N PRO A 476 -49.38 -5.16 48.32
CA PRO A 476 -50.18 -4.71 47.18
C PRO A 476 -49.31 -4.59 45.92
N ILE A 477 -49.72 -5.32 44.88
CA ILE A 477 -49.13 -5.25 43.54
C ILE A 477 -49.84 -4.17 42.73
N TYR A 478 -49.09 -3.41 41.95
CA TYR A 478 -49.62 -2.34 41.10
C TYR A 478 -49.09 -2.47 39.67
N CYS A 479 -49.95 -2.26 38.67
CA CYS A 479 -49.49 -2.04 37.30
C CYS A 479 -48.70 -0.73 37.19
N SER A 480 -47.91 -0.58 36.13
CA SER A 480 -47.08 0.60 35.85
C SER A 480 -47.83 1.93 35.99
N GLU A 481 -49.02 2.03 35.39
CA GLU A 481 -49.90 3.22 35.43
C GLU A 481 -50.28 3.62 36.87
N CYS A 482 -50.70 2.66 37.70
CA CYS A 482 -51.10 2.91 39.08
C CYS A 482 -49.89 3.19 39.97
N LEU A 483 -48.78 2.48 39.77
CA LEU A 483 -47.54 2.69 40.52
C LEU A 483 -46.97 4.10 40.27
N GLN A 484 -47.05 4.61 39.05
CA GLN A 484 -46.66 5.99 38.73
C GLN A 484 -47.55 7.02 39.43
N LYS A 485 -48.89 6.84 39.40
CA LYS A 485 -49.82 7.74 40.08
C LYS A 485 -49.60 7.77 41.60
N ILE A 486 -49.36 6.63 42.23
CA ILE A 486 -49.06 6.54 43.67
C ILE A 486 -47.72 7.23 44.00
N ARG A 487 -46.69 7.04 43.17
CA ARG A 487 -45.38 7.71 43.35
C ARG A 487 -45.45 9.22 43.15
N ALA A 488 -46.28 9.70 42.22
CA ALA A 488 -46.48 11.13 41.98
C ALA A 488 -47.23 11.84 43.13
N ALA A 489 -48.00 11.11 43.95
CA ALA A 489 -48.78 11.64 45.06
C ALA A 489 -48.00 11.78 46.39
N SER A 490 -46.70 11.51 46.41
CA SER A 490 -45.87 11.55 47.63
C SER A 490 -44.74 12.60 47.53
N PRO A 491 -44.80 13.73 48.26
CA PRO A 491 -43.71 14.71 48.27
C PRO A 491 -42.48 14.21 49.05
N PRO A 492 -41.25 14.62 48.66
CA PRO A 492 -40.02 14.12 49.27
C PRO A 492 -39.78 14.74 50.66
N THR A 493 -40.22 14.05 51.72
CA THR A 493 -39.95 14.42 53.11
C THR A 493 -38.71 13.71 53.64
N GLY A 494 -37.57 14.39 53.58
CA GLY A 494 -36.39 14.00 54.34
C GLY A 494 -36.50 14.45 55.79
N PHE A 495 -36.81 13.53 56.72
CA PHE A 495 -36.64 13.77 58.15
C PHE A 495 -36.29 12.48 58.93
N VAL A 496 -35.70 12.68 60.11
CA VAL A 496 -35.15 11.65 61.00
C VAL A 496 -36.24 10.68 61.49
N ARG A 497 -35.91 9.39 61.64
CA ARG A 497 -36.74 8.42 62.38
C ARG A 497 -36.03 7.89 63.63
N GLN A 498 -36.56 8.28 64.79
CA GLN A 498 -36.61 7.43 65.99
C GLN A 498 -37.94 6.65 65.99
N GLY A 499 -38.08 5.65 66.87
CA GLY A 499 -39.38 5.30 67.46
C GLY A 499 -40.38 4.43 66.67
N PHE A 500 -40.21 3.10 66.75
CA PHE A 500 -41.18 2.11 67.25
C PHE A 500 -42.68 2.01 66.82
N ILE A 501 -43.11 0.73 66.69
CA ILE A 501 -44.43 0.10 66.95
C ILE A 501 -45.65 0.42 66.06
N GLY A 502 -46.19 -0.64 65.43
CA GLY A 502 -47.61 -1.02 65.55
C GLY A 502 -48.53 -0.87 64.32
N GLY A 503 -49.47 -1.83 64.16
CA GLY A 503 -50.74 -1.61 63.45
C GLY A 503 -50.99 -2.39 62.15
N ALA A 504 -52.03 -3.25 62.18
CA ALA A 504 -52.83 -3.76 61.05
C ALA A 504 -54.33 -3.67 61.51
N PRO A 505 -55.40 -4.08 60.78
CA PRO A 505 -55.44 -4.87 59.52
C PRO A 505 -56.62 -4.58 58.52
N ALA A 506 -56.72 -5.44 57.49
CA ALA A 506 -57.96 -6.07 56.96
C ALA A 506 -58.89 -5.45 55.87
N HIS A 507 -59.64 -6.38 55.26
CA HIS A 507 -60.86 -6.33 54.40
C HIS A 507 -60.81 -6.14 52.85
N ARG A 508 -61.25 -7.21 52.16
CA ARG A 508 -61.91 -7.32 50.82
C ARG A 508 -63.46 -7.42 51.05
N PRO A 509 -64.39 -7.76 50.11
CA PRO A 509 -64.38 -7.87 48.61
C PRO A 509 -65.31 -6.79 47.93
N VAL A 510 -66.12 -6.88 46.83
CA VAL A 510 -66.84 -7.90 46.01
C VAL A 510 -66.91 -7.53 44.50
N CYS A 511 -67.48 -8.43 43.68
CA CYS A 511 -67.58 -8.58 42.21
C CYS A 511 -68.71 -7.82 41.45
N ARG A 512 -68.76 -8.10 40.11
CA ARG A 512 -69.81 -7.85 39.05
C ARG A 512 -69.70 -6.50 38.30
N GLY A 513 -70.06 -6.38 37.01
CA GLY A 513 -70.32 -7.42 35.97
C GLY A 513 -71.20 -6.98 34.77
N PHE A 514 -70.73 -7.25 33.53
CA PHE A 514 -71.45 -7.34 32.23
C PHE A 514 -72.00 -6.09 31.46
N ASN A 515 -71.57 -6.03 30.18
CA ASN A 515 -72.22 -5.65 28.89
C ASN A 515 -72.80 -4.26 28.47
N GLU A 516 -72.46 -3.94 27.21
CA GLU A 516 -73.25 -3.35 26.09
C GLU A 516 -73.61 -1.83 25.98
N GLY A 517 -73.45 -1.30 24.74
CA GLY A 517 -74.43 -0.36 24.14
C GLY A 517 -73.99 1.04 23.68
N GLY A 518 -74.17 1.36 22.38
CA GLY A 518 -74.94 2.58 21.99
C GLY A 518 -74.28 3.95 21.73
N SER A 519 -73.52 4.09 20.64
CA SER A 519 -73.62 5.15 19.59
C SER A 519 -74.03 6.64 19.86
N LEU A 520 -73.27 7.55 19.21
CA LEU A 520 -73.67 8.80 18.49
C LEU A 520 -73.98 10.13 19.21
N ALA A 521 -73.18 11.17 18.89
CA ALA A 521 -73.59 12.58 18.70
C ALA A 521 -72.54 13.39 17.88
N LEU A 522 -72.97 14.47 17.22
CA LEU A 522 -72.21 15.54 16.49
C LEU A 522 -72.84 16.91 16.89
N PRO A 523 -72.44 18.11 16.39
CA PRO A 523 -71.28 18.57 15.59
C PRO A 523 -70.38 19.55 16.45
N SER A 524 -69.57 20.53 16.02
CA SER A 524 -69.58 21.50 14.88
C SER A 524 -68.23 22.17 14.54
N GLU A 525 -68.22 22.92 13.43
CA GLU A 525 -67.06 23.52 12.72
C GLU A 525 -66.52 24.82 13.37
N THR A 526 -65.41 25.44 12.92
CA THR A 526 -65.40 26.37 11.75
C THR A 526 -64.01 26.62 11.11
N LEU A 527 -63.98 26.68 9.77
CA LEU A 527 -63.08 27.43 8.83
C LEU A 527 -61.54 27.15 8.86
N ARG A 528 -60.84 26.73 7.77
CA ARG A 528 -60.56 27.32 6.42
C ARG A 528 -59.57 28.51 6.42
N GLU A 529 -58.59 28.66 5.50
CA GLU A 529 -58.26 27.99 4.21
C GLU A 529 -56.74 27.71 4.01
N GLY A 530 -56.37 26.91 2.98
CA GLY A 530 -55.00 26.79 2.46
C GLY A 530 -54.74 25.51 1.63
N ARG A 531 -54.64 25.62 0.29
CA ARG A 531 -54.37 24.50 -0.65
C ARG A 531 -52.91 24.55 -1.15
N GLY A 532 -52.26 23.44 -1.54
CA GLY A 532 -52.74 22.05 -1.59
C GLY A 532 -51.68 21.04 -2.09
N GLU A 533 -52.12 19.79 -2.22
CA GLU A 533 -51.54 18.54 -2.80
C GLU A 533 -50.26 18.59 -3.68
N GLY A 534 -49.44 17.53 -3.76
CA GLY A 534 -49.53 16.19 -3.14
C GLY A 534 -49.32 15.04 -4.17
N TRP A 535 -48.17 14.36 -4.14
CA TRP A 535 -47.88 13.22 -5.04
C TRP A 535 -48.35 11.87 -4.44
N PRO A 536 -49.06 11.01 -5.19
CA PRO A 536 -49.47 9.67 -4.74
C PRO A 536 -48.46 8.56 -5.07
N SER A 537 -48.65 7.39 -4.43
CA SER A 537 -47.85 6.17 -4.58
C SER A 537 -48.26 5.30 -5.77
N ALA A 538 -47.40 4.34 -6.15
CA ALA A 538 -47.58 3.48 -7.33
C ALA A 538 -47.89 2.02 -6.99
N GLN A 539 -48.70 1.33 -7.84
CA GLN A 539 -48.58 -0.11 -8.12
C GLN A 539 -49.44 -0.59 -9.33
N SER A 540 -49.01 -1.72 -9.92
CA SER A 540 -49.73 -2.68 -10.82
C SER A 540 -49.89 -2.42 -12.35
N VAL A 541 -49.30 -3.35 -13.17
CA VAL A 541 -49.88 -4.23 -14.26
C VAL A 541 -50.66 -3.59 -15.44
N PRO A 542 -50.74 -4.13 -16.71
CA PRO A 542 -50.07 -5.25 -17.45
C PRO A 542 -49.26 -4.75 -18.70
N GLY A 543 -48.85 -5.51 -19.75
CA GLY A 543 -48.64 -6.97 -19.92
C GLY A 543 -49.30 -7.67 -21.15
N GLY A 544 -48.59 -7.85 -22.30
CA GLY A 544 -48.95 -8.84 -23.37
C GLY A 544 -48.61 -8.46 -24.84
N GLY A 545 -48.19 -9.42 -25.69
CA GLY A 545 -48.04 -9.27 -27.16
C GLY A 545 -46.95 -10.12 -27.85
N PHE A 546 -47.25 -10.77 -29.00
CA PHE A 546 -46.35 -11.65 -29.79
C PHE A 546 -46.27 -11.18 -31.27
N VAL A 547 -45.13 -11.40 -31.96
CA VAL A 547 -45.00 -11.72 -33.41
C VAL A 547 -43.55 -12.19 -33.71
N ARG A 548 -43.32 -12.97 -34.80
CA ARG A 548 -42.00 -13.45 -35.28
C ARG A 548 -41.63 -12.87 -36.66
N THR A 549 -40.37 -12.50 -36.86
CA THR A 549 -39.58 -12.43 -38.13
C THR A 549 -38.16 -11.92 -37.77
N ALA A 550 -37.09 -12.06 -38.56
CA ALA A 550 -36.66 -13.03 -39.58
C ALA A 550 -35.11 -12.95 -39.66
N ALA A 551 -34.43 -13.87 -40.36
CA ALA A 551 -32.97 -13.85 -40.49
C ALA A 551 -32.47 -12.99 -41.66
N PRO A 552 -31.26 -12.41 -41.61
CA PRO A 552 -30.60 -11.82 -42.78
C PRO A 552 -29.96 -12.89 -43.68
N GLU A 553 -30.06 -12.71 -45.00
CA GLU A 553 -29.68 -13.71 -46.00
C GLU A 553 -28.24 -13.56 -46.53
N THR A 554 -27.73 -14.63 -47.15
CA THR A 554 -26.45 -14.65 -47.88
C THR A 554 -26.58 -14.18 -49.33
N PRO A 555 -25.67 -13.34 -49.85
CA PRO A 555 -25.47 -13.20 -51.29
C PRO A 555 -24.61 -14.35 -51.85
N GLN A 556 -24.97 -14.89 -53.01
CA GLN A 556 -24.15 -15.84 -53.79
C GLN A 556 -23.98 -15.36 -55.24
N GLY A 557 -22.81 -15.64 -55.82
CA GLY A 557 -22.50 -15.40 -57.24
C GLY A 557 -22.03 -13.97 -57.56
N GLN A 558 -21.20 -13.73 -58.59
CA GLN A 558 -20.61 -14.64 -59.59
C GLN A 558 -19.13 -14.28 -59.87
N PRO A 559 -18.34 -15.14 -60.57
CA PRO A 559 -16.88 -15.14 -60.49
C PRO A 559 -16.18 -14.28 -61.56
N PHE A 560 -14.87 -14.00 -61.39
CA PHE A 560 -13.93 -13.98 -62.52
C PHE A 560 -12.43 -14.12 -62.15
N ARG A 561 -11.71 -14.86 -63.02
CA ARG A 561 -10.26 -14.83 -63.34
C ARG A 561 -9.18 -14.97 -62.24
N ARG A 562 -8.42 -16.06 -62.36
CA ARG A 562 -6.97 -16.09 -62.09
C ARG A 562 -6.22 -15.23 -63.14
N PRO A 563 -5.01 -14.76 -62.83
CA PRO A 563 -3.89 -14.69 -63.76
C PRO A 563 -2.92 -15.88 -63.55
N ASP A 564 -2.30 -16.35 -64.63
CA ASP A 564 -1.26 -17.40 -64.59
C ASP A 564 0.18 -16.83 -64.51
N GLU A 565 1.14 -17.74 -64.40
CA GLU A 565 2.58 -17.59 -64.26
C GLU A 565 3.34 -16.66 -65.25
N ARG A 566 4.58 -16.31 -64.85
CA ARG A 566 5.73 -15.79 -65.63
C ARG A 566 5.62 -14.30 -66.03
N GLN A 567 6.69 -13.49 -65.99
CA GLN A 567 8.09 -13.78 -66.35
C GLN A 567 9.15 -13.21 -65.36
N PRO A 568 10.43 -13.64 -65.45
CA PRO A 568 11.48 -13.31 -64.48
C PRO A 568 12.19 -11.97 -64.76
N PHE A 569 12.71 -11.33 -63.71
CA PHE A 569 13.65 -10.21 -63.82
C PHE A 569 15.11 -10.62 -63.61
N ARG A 570 16.04 -9.79 -64.10
CA ARG A 570 17.41 -10.18 -64.45
C ARG A 570 18.38 -10.31 -63.26
N ARG A 571 19.35 -11.22 -63.39
CA ARG A 571 20.61 -11.22 -62.60
C ARG A 571 21.53 -10.06 -63.05
N PRO A 572 22.34 -9.49 -62.14
CA PRO A 572 23.66 -8.93 -62.45
C PRO A 572 24.77 -10.00 -62.34
N ASP A 573 25.86 -9.79 -63.08
CA ASP A 573 26.99 -10.72 -63.31
C ASP A 573 27.64 -11.37 -62.07
N GLU A 574 28.05 -12.63 -62.24
CA GLU A 574 29.15 -13.25 -61.47
C GLU A 574 30.50 -12.75 -62.03
N ARG A 575 31.40 -12.22 -61.19
CA ARG A 575 32.82 -12.08 -61.55
C ARG A 575 33.78 -12.50 -60.44
N GLN A 576 34.39 -13.65 -60.71
CA GLN A 576 35.76 -14.06 -60.36
C GLN A 576 36.12 -14.29 -58.89
N PHE A 577 36.52 -15.54 -58.64
CA PHE A 577 37.20 -15.99 -57.44
C PHE A 577 38.53 -15.25 -57.21
N ARG A 578 38.90 -15.05 -55.94
CA ARG A 578 40.29 -15.21 -55.52
C ARG A 578 40.36 -16.02 -54.23
N THR A 579 41.13 -17.10 -54.26
CA THR A 579 41.37 -17.99 -53.12
C THR A 579 42.52 -17.44 -52.29
N GLU A 580 42.33 -17.31 -50.98
CA GLU A 580 43.44 -17.20 -50.03
C GLU A 580 43.12 -17.98 -48.73
N GLN A 581 44.17 -18.39 -48.02
CA GLN A 581 44.14 -19.62 -47.22
C GLN A 581 43.88 -19.39 -45.72
N ARG A 582 43.22 -20.35 -45.08
CA ARG A 582 43.13 -20.41 -43.61
C ARG A 582 44.40 -21.06 -43.03
N PRO A 583 45.09 -20.45 -42.05
CA PRO A 583 46.02 -21.18 -41.21
C PRO A 583 45.25 -22.10 -40.24
N ARG A 584 45.63 -23.38 -40.18
CA ARG A 584 45.38 -24.23 -39.01
C ARG A 584 46.35 -23.83 -37.90
N ILE A 585 45.91 -23.89 -36.65
CA ILE A 585 46.80 -24.03 -35.49
C ILE A 585 46.29 -25.23 -34.68
N GLU A 586 47.19 -26.16 -34.39
CA GLU A 586 46.89 -27.42 -33.72
C GLU A 586 46.96 -27.29 -32.18
N ARG A 587 46.36 -28.24 -31.47
CA ARG A 587 46.47 -28.37 -30.01
C ARG A 587 47.35 -29.56 -29.66
N GLN A 588 48.35 -29.36 -28.79
CA GLN A 588 48.88 -30.42 -27.92
C GLN A 588 49.25 -29.86 -26.51
N PRO A 589 49.35 -30.71 -25.46
CA PRO A 589 49.12 -30.25 -24.08
C PRO A 589 50.32 -30.38 -23.12
N SER A 590 50.41 -29.45 -22.16
CA SER A 590 51.16 -29.53 -20.89
C SER A 590 50.80 -28.30 -20.02
N ARG A 591 50.98 -28.22 -18.69
CA ARG A 591 51.44 -29.16 -17.64
C ARG A 591 50.83 -28.68 -16.30
N VAL A 592 50.72 -29.54 -15.28
CA VAL A 592 50.26 -29.18 -13.93
C VAL A 592 51.43 -28.73 -13.03
N PRO A 593 51.35 -27.58 -12.34
CA PRO A 593 52.17 -27.25 -11.16
C PRO A 593 51.43 -27.57 -9.84
N ARG A 594 52.18 -27.71 -8.74
CA ARG A 594 51.70 -28.21 -7.43
C ARG A 594 51.33 -27.10 -6.43
N ARG A 595 50.69 -27.50 -5.32
CA ARG A 595 50.55 -26.72 -4.08
C ARG A 595 51.90 -26.20 -3.55
N PRO A 596 51.93 -25.04 -2.87
CA PRO A 596 52.76 -24.78 -1.70
C PRO A 596 52.00 -25.11 -0.39
N GLU A 597 52.71 -25.15 0.73
CA GLU A 597 52.17 -25.53 2.05
C GLU A 597 51.88 -24.32 2.97
N ARG A 598 51.45 -24.60 4.21
CA ARG A 598 51.31 -23.62 5.31
C ARG A 598 52.69 -23.05 5.70
N VAL A 599 52.72 -21.86 6.32
CA VAL A 599 53.44 -21.63 7.61
C VAL A 599 53.15 -20.22 8.21
N ASN A 600 53.08 -20.17 9.54
CA ASN A 600 53.15 -19.04 10.51
C ASN A 600 52.30 -17.74 10.38
N ARG A 601 51.69 -17.39 11.53
CA ARG A 601 51.41 -16.01 11.97
C ARG A 601 52.53 -15.52 12.92
N PRO A 602 52.86 -14.21 12.93
CA PRO A 602 53.34 -13.47 14.10
C PRO A 602 52.19 -12.70 14.81
N PRO A 603 52.42 -12.06 15.98
CA PRO A 603 51.37 -11.89 17.01
C PRO A 603 50.74 -10.48 17.13
N LEU A 604 49.80 -10.34 18.08
CA LEU A 604 49.27 -9.07 18.55
C LEU A 604 50.34 -8.24 19.30
N ASN A 605 50.14 -6.91 19.34
CA ASN A 605 50.62 -6.05 20.41
C ASN A 605 49.49 -5.11 20.87
N THR A 606 49.44 -4.87 22.18
CA THR A 606 48.66 -3.80 22.85
C THR A 606 49.57 -2.59 23.12
N ILE A 607 49.11 -1.61 23.94
CA ILE A 607 49.74 -0.31 24.27
C ILE A 607 49.37 0.80 23.24
N SER A 608 49.06 2.06 23.59
CA SER A 608 48.22 2.67 24.65
C SER A 608 48.22 4.19 24.40
N ASP A 609 47.30 4.91 25.04
CA ASP A 609 47.22 6.37 25.31
C ASP A 609 48.36 7.29 24.81
N GLY A 610 47.96 8.37 24.12
CA GLY A 610 48.84 9.50 23.77
C GLY A 610 48.05 10.71 23.26
N GLU A 611 48.00 11.77 24.07
CA GLU A 611 47.41 13.06 23.68
C GLU A 611 48.30 13.80 22.66
N LEU A 612 47.70 14.59 21.75
CA LEU A 612 48.38 15.70 21.08
C LEU A 612 47.37 16.72 20.56
N SER A 613 47.79 17.99 20.47
CA SER A 613 46.88 19.14 20.37
C SER A 613 47.52 20.34 19.63
N ILE A 614 46.68 21.31 19.26
CA ILE A 614 47.00 22.70 18.81
C ILE A 614 47.45 22.89 17.34
N LYS A 615 46.88 23.95 16.72
CA LYS A 615 47.12 24.55 15.38
C LYS A 615 46.67 23.70 14.16
N GLY A 616 45.89 24.20 13.20
CA GLY A 616 45.19 25.50 13.08
C GLY A 616 45.81 26.46 12.07
N GLU A 617 45.30 26.47 10.84
CA GLU A 617 45.51 27.50 9.83
C GLU A 617 44.17 27.91 9.19
N THR A 618 43.96 29.22 9.05
CA THR A 618 42.90 29.82 8.23
C THR A 618 43.51 30.36 6.94
N LYS A 619 42.90 30.09 5.78
CA LYS A 619 43.30 30.70 4.50
C LYS A 619 42.10 31.25 3.74
N THR A 620 41.99 32.57 3.73
CA THR A 620 41.23 33.34 2.75
C THR A 620 42.00 33.40 1.43
N ILE A 621 41.29 33.26 0.30
CA ILE A 621 41.78 33.60 -1.04
C ILE A 621 40.67 34.40 -1.75
N SER A 622 41.05 35.40 -2.53
CA SER A 622 40.17 36.39 -3.16
C SER A 622 39.57 35.92 -4.49
N LEU A 623 38.57 36.66 -4.98
CA LEU A 623 38.22 36.66 -6.40
C LEU A 623 39.34 37.33 -7.20
N ASP A 624 39.65 36.78 -8.39
CA ASP A 624 39.82 37.56 -9.63
C ASP A 624 39.90 36.62 -10.87
N GLU A 625 40.12 37.20 -12.05
CA GLU A 625 40.27 36.55 -13.37
C GLU A 625 39.01 35.99 -14.05
N ALA A 626 38.24 36.90 -14.67
CA ALA A 626 37.21 36.57 -15.66
C ALA A 626 37.33 37.44 -16.93
N THR A 627 38.45 37.35 -17.67
CA THR A 627 38.59 38.00 -19.00
C THR A 627 39.74 37.41 -19.84
N LYS A 628 39.45 36.44 -20.73
CA LYS A 628 40.19 36.11 -21.98
C LYS A 628 39.53 34.95 -22.74
N ASN A 629 38.75 35.27 -23.77
CA ASN A 629 39.09 34.96 -25.17
C ASN A 629 37.91 35.31 -26.09
N ASN A 630 38.08 36.39 -26.85
CA ASN A 630 37.17 36.77 -27.93
C ASN A 630 37.73 36.22 -29.24
N SER A 631 36.93 35.47 -30.00
CA SER A 631 37.31 35.05 -31.36
C SER A 631 36.09 35.07 -32.28
N ILE A 632 36.12 35.99 -33.25
CA ILE A 632 35.01 36.34 -34.13
C ILE A 632 35.08 35.53 -35.42
N ARG A 633 33.98 34.91 -35.85
CA ARG A 633 33.67 34.66 -37.27
C ARG A 633 32.17 34.81 -37.54
N ASN A 634 31.83 35.82 -38.32
CA ASN A 634 30.50 35.96 -38.94
C ASN A 634 30.49 35.26 -40.30
N VAL A 635 29.39 34.55 -40.60
CA VAL A 635 28.84 34.36 -41.95
C VAL A 635 27.31 34.51 -41.79
N ALA A 636 26.62 35.06 -42.79
CA ALA A 636 25.24 35.53 -42.63
C ALA A 636 24.30 35.11 -43.79
N HIS A 637 23.01 35.39 -43.57
CA HIS A 637 21.89 35.49 -44.52
C HIS A 637 21.05 34.25 -44.86
N THR A 638 19.78 34.57 -45.19
CA THR A 638 18.67 33.75 -45.69
C THR A 638 18.01 32.79 -44.69
N SER A 639 16.67 32.66 -44.65
CA SER A 639 15.58 33.52 -45.16
C SER A 639 14.24 33.17 -44.47
N VAL A 640 13.26 34.08 -44.49
CA VAL A 640 11.90 33.86 -43.93
C VAL A 640 10.83 34.25 -44.97
N PRO A 641 9.83 33.39 -45.24
CA PRO A 641 8.56 33.76 -45.87
C PRO A 641 7.36 33.70 -44.89
N PRO A 642 6.20 34.37 -45.18
CA PRO A 642 5.28 34.78 -44.11
C PRO A 642 3.78 34.41 -44.25
N GLY A 643 3.09 34.30 -43.10
CA GLY A 643 1.64 34.53 -42.92
C GLY A 643 0.67 33.37 -43.26
N VAL A 644 -0.61 33.40 -42.81
CA VAL A 644 -1.27 34.20 -41.75
C VAL A 644 -2.63 33.56 -41.38
N SER A 645 -3.29 33.99 -40.28
CA SER A 645 -4.70 33.71 -39.91
C SER A 645 -5.03 32.30 -39.36
N THR A 646 -5.93 32.09 -38.39
CA THR A 646 -6.68 32.98 -37.44
C THR A 646 -7.11 32.17 -36.20
N GLY A 647 -7.44 32.85 -35.07
CA GLY A 647 -8.11 32.21 -33.93
C GLY A 647 -7.86 32.88 -32.57
N GLU A 648 -8.66 33.88 -32.18
CA GLU A 648 -8.59 34.48 -30.84
C GLU A 648 -9.32 33.65 -29.77
N SER A 649 -8.78 33.62 -28.54
CA SER A 649 -9.62 33.70 -27.34
C SER A 649 -8.85 34.37 -26.18
N LYS A 650 -9.52 35.26 -25.44
CA LYS A 650 -8.92 36.08 -24.37
C LYS A 650 -9.45 35.69 -22.99
N LYS A 651 -8.56 35.54 -22.00
CA LYS A 651 -8.84 35.80 -20.57
C LYS A 651 -7.60 36.48 -19.94
N PRO A 652 -7.79 37.34 -18.92
CA PRO A 652 -6.72 38.25 -18.46
C PRO A 652 -5.67 37.55 -17.59
N GLY A 653 -4.41 37.93 -17.79
CA GLY A 653 -3.30 37.63 -16.87
C GLY A 653 -3.13 38.74 -15.83
N VAL A 654 -2.48 38.40 -14.70
CA VAL A 654 -2.09 39.36 -13.67
C VAL A 654 -0.74 39.98 -14.06
N GLU A 655 -0.69 41.30 -14.25
CA GLU A 655 0.58 42.01 -14.41
C GLU A 655 1.32 42.08 -13.06
N VAL A 656 2.48 41.44 -12.98
CA VAL A 656 3.36 41.51 -11.81
C VAL A 656 4.38 42.63 -12.03
N ASN A 657 4.36 43.64 -11.17
CA ASN A 657 5.29 44.78 -11.26
C ASN A 657 6.72 44.35 -10.88
N LEU A 658 7.55 44.07 -11.89
CA LEU A 658 8.92 43.58 -11.73
C LEU A 658 9.84 44.55 -10.97
N ASP A 659 9.59 45.87 -11.03
CA ASP A 659 10.41 46.86 -10.32
C ASP A 659 10.02 47.00 -8.84
N GLU A 660 8.81 46.59 -8.45
CA GLU A 660 8.44 46.42 -7.05
C GLU A 660 9.12 45.20 -6.44
N LEU A 661 9.10 44.05 -7.16
CA LEU A 661 9.83 42.84 -6.76
C LEU A 661 11.34 43.09 -6.58
N ARG A 662 11.95 43.90 -7.46
CA ARG A 662 13.36 44.32 -7.39
C ARG A 662 13.66 45.20 -6.17
N LYS A 663 12.72 46.05 -5.73
CA LYS A 663 12.88 46.83 -4.49
C LYS A 663 12.87 45.92 -3.26
N THR A 664 11.92 44.98 -3.18
CA THR A 664 11.84 44.02 -2.06
C THR A 664 13.11 43.17 -1.97
N LEU A 665 13.61 42.65 -3.09
CA LEU A 665 14.83 41.84 -3.12
C LEU A 665 16.09 42.62 -2.71
N ARG A 666 16.21 43.91 -3.05
CA ARG A 666 17.32 44.75 -2.55
C ARG A 666 17.26 44.95 -1.03
N GLY A 667 16.08 45.20 -0.48
CA GLY A 667 15.90 45.40 0.97
C GLY A 667 16.19 44.16 1.83
N VAL A 668 16.07 42.96 1.25
CA VAL A 668 16.36 41.68 1.95
C VAL A 668 17.83 41.28 1.83
N LEU A 669 18.52 41.64 0.73
CA LEU A 669 19.90 41.21 0.47
C LEU A 669 20.98 42.16 1.00
N PHE A 670 20.64 43.42 1.27
CA PHE A 670 21.59 44.43 1.77
C PHE A 670 21.03 45.14 3.00
N GLY A 671 21.21 44.52 4.17
CA GLY A 671 20.75 45.05 5.45
C GLY A 671 21.60 46.25 5.92
N GLU A 672 21.12 47.47 5.66
CA GLU A 672 21.68 48.68 6.27
C GLU A 672 21.29 48.78 7.74
N GLY A 673 22.17 48.30 8.63
CA GLY A 673 22.05 48.56 10.06
C GLY A 673 22.48 49.99 10.40
N LYS A 674 21.59 50.75 11.05
CA LYS A 674 21.97 51.94 11.82
C LYS A 674 21.31 51.92 13.20
N GLU A 675 22.12 52.25 14.20
CA GLU A 675 21.65 52.58 15.54
C GLU A 675 20.85 53.88 15.50
N GLU A 676 19.84 54.02 16.38
CA GLU A 676 19.60 55.32 16.99
C GLU A 676 19.08 55.17 18.42
N LYS A 677 19.33 56.18 19.26
CA LYS A 677 19.20 56.10 20.73
C LYS A 677 18.00 56.90 21.22
N LYS A 678 17.07 56.25 21.93
CA LYS A 678 16.58 56.69 23.26
C LYS A 678 15.68 55.66 23.92
#